data_AF-A0A954N9Y0-F1
#
_entry.id   AF-A0A954N9Y0-F1
#
_cell.length_a   1.000
_cell.length_b   1.000
_cell.length_c   1.000
_cell.angle_alpha   90.00
_cell.angle_beta   90.00
_cell.angle_gamma   90.00
#
_symmetry.space_group_name_H-M   'P 1'
#
loop_
_entity.id
_entity.type
_entity.pdbx_description
1 polymer ?
#
loop_
_entity_poly.entity_id
_entity_poly.type
_entity_poly.pdbx_seq_one_letter_code
_entity_poly.pdbx_strand_id
1 'polypeptide(L)'
;MIALSAACAVGGLAHAQEAANAASARSESATANSSTAALAASLERLIDLVPPRDDDWSSVDTDVIAGATDDTEASFAAAAEFADVTSAAALYEACDRLLAAKRMVDELLDQVLARRTQFADARDDVSDDAAAVDQACRFLRTSSELIDLSGRLRYTLADALRLARDELLAQWADQHPGASGVDRHEALAELLGVMVRHNSSIGASVLAPDLLAPGAEAEAPPPRRGVSTGNIERQTLALIASCGDVDRLDDLVRYVRDERTPDEMILAAAETIRALGLPQDVRPDQDPSLPQPVITAAELRDVVMRAKPGTLPPSLARRRDELLAWLTGRAAVGLESDEYRVGNIVVRPGDWLLMRNPSPYNLFSALTPGLFTHVGVVALETGSDGRRRMVIVDLPERGTSMPATNVEVFLQRTLHYAFMRDRDADVGGRMGEAARSVIGNEVEFDLNFRTDGIDALAGQPLARQKIKSYCAGLLLLTAQASGIERTEFFPLYETPAGGNTIENLHKIGLVVGDTIVSPTAALFASRLQLVGRRRPMYEPTREIQEAAYDHFAAGLASRELRVAPTVYQSLRLRVAEFAEGNDLLSRAVAGAAGVNPETDLVAAAKAAAVVELLDRIAYQASDEFLGARYAVRSRTTDNSATALASEMTVGQLRARHAELRRRWTAGTLTPRQLRIELVDYYIEQSRRQLDERFFSDD
;
A
#
# COMPACT_ATOMS: atom_id res chain seq x y z
N MET A 1 22.05 -12.76 77.73
CA MET A 1 22.96 -12.90 76.57
C MET A 1 22.36 -13.66 75.38
N ILE A 2 21.08 -14.05 75.39
CA ILE A 2 20.42 -14.70 74.22
C ILE A 2 19.42 -13.76 73.50
N ALA A 3 19.10 -12.60 74.08
CA ALA A 3 18.15 -11.64 73.48
C ALA A 3 18.80 -10.57 72.56
N LEU A 4 20.13 -10.48 72.47
CA LEU A 4 20.83 -9.52 71.60
C LEU A 4 21.25 -10.08 70.24
N SER A 5 21.10 -11.39 70.00
CA SER A 5 21.52 -12.04 68.74
C SER A 5 20.42 -12.10 67.68
N ALA A 6 19.15 -11.86 68.02
CA ALA A 6 18.03 -11.95 67.09
C ALA A 6 17.73 -10.62 66.36
N ALA A 7 18.12 -9.47 66.93
CA ALA A 7 17.86 -8.16 66.34
C ALA A 7 18.80 -7.81 65.17
N CYS A 8 20.02 -8.36 65.14
CA CYS A 8 20.96 -8.13 64.03
C CYS A 8 20.67 -8.99 62.79
N ALA A 9 19.95 -10.11 62.93
CA ALA A 9 19.62 -11.00 61.81
C ALA A 9 18.42 -10.51 60.98
N VAL A 10 17.48 -9.79 61.61
CA VAL A 10 16.27 -9.26 60.92
C VAL A 10 16.58 -7.99 60.12
N GLY A 11 17.50 -7.14 60.60
CA GLY A 11 17.95 -5.95 59.87
C GLY A 11 18.79 -6.25 58.62
N GLY A 12 19.54 -7.36 58.62
CA GLY A 12 20.34 -7.79 57.46
C GLY A 12 19.49 -8.31 56.29
N LEU A 13 18.36 -8.95 56.57
CA LEU A 13 17.43 -9.45 55.54
C LEU A 13 16.65 -8.32 54.86
N ALA A 14 16.26 -7.27 55.60
CA ALA A 14 15.58 -6.11 55.02
C ALA A 14 16.50 -5.31 54.07
N HIS A 15 17.76 -5.09 54.46
CA HIS A 15 18.73 -4.41 53.59
C HIS A 15 19.20 -5.26 52.40
N ALA A 16 19.26 -6.59 52.53
CA ALA A 16 19.54 -7.47 51.40
C ALA A 16 18.38 -7.48 50.39
N GLN A 17 17.13 -7.43 50.86
CA GLN A 17 15.95 -7.34 49.99
C GLN A 17 15.87 -5.97 49.28
N GLU A 18 16.15 -4.87 49.97
CA GLU A 18 16.23 -3.53 49.35
C GLU A 18 17.37 -3.43 48.33
N ALA A 19 18.54 -4.01 48.62
CA ALA A 19 19.66 -4.04 47.69
C ALA A 19 19.38 -4.93 46.47
N ALA A 20 18.69 -6.05 46.64
CA ALA A 20 18.26 -6.92 45.55
C ALA A 20 17.18 -6.25 44.68
N ASN A 21 16.21 -5.56 45.28
CA ASN A 21 15.20 -4.79 44.55
C ASN A 21 15.83 -3.59 43.82
N ALA A 22 16.80 -2.91 44.43
CA ALA A 22 17.54 -1.83 43.79
C ALA A 22 18.47 -2.32 42.68
N ALA A 23 19.01 -3.54 42.79
CA ALA A 23 19.81 -4.17 41.73
C ALA A 23 18.94 -4.65 40.56
N SER A 24 17.75 -5.20 40.83
CA SER A 24 16.75 -5.55 39.80
C SER A 24 16.28 -4.29 39.08
N ALA A 25 15.92 -3.24 39.81
CA ALA A 25 15.51 -1.95 39.22
C ALA A 25 16.63 -1.27 38.41
N ARG A 26 17.90 -1.42 38.81
CA ARG A 26 19.05 -0.92 38.02
C ARG A 26 19.36 -1.78 36.79
N SER A 27 19.14 -3.09 36.88
CA SER A 27 19.27 -4.01 35.75
C SER A 27 18.17 -3.76 34.71
N GLU A 28 16.92 -3.59 35.16
CA GLU A 28 15.74 -3.28 34.32
C GLU A 28 15.85 -1.87 33.71
N SER A 29 16.38 -0.89 34.44
CA SER A 29 16.68 0.45 33.89
C SER A 29 17.83 0.44 32.87
N ALA A 30 18.76 -0.53 32.95
CA ALA A 30 19.87 -0.65 32.00
C ALA A 30 19.43 -1.33 30.69
N THR A 31 18.48 -2.28 30.75
CA THR A 31 17.92 -2.97 29.57
C THR A 31 16.90 -2.12 28.81
N ALA A 32 16.03 -1.37 29.53
CA ALA A 32 15.09 -0.41 28.91
C ALA A 32 15.79 0.67 28.08
N ASN A 33 16.97 1.12 28.56
CA ASN A 33 17.83 2.05 27.84
C ASN A 33 18.50 1.39 26.62
N SER A 34 18.65 0.07 26.59
CA SER A 34 19.39 -0.61 25.52
C SER A 34 18.61 -0.75 24.22
N SER A 35 17.30 -1.07 24.25
CA SER A 35 16.49 -1.25 23.03
C SER A 35 16.23 0.09 22.34
N THR A 36 15.95 1.13 23.13
CA THR A 36 15.76 2.49 22.64
C THR A 36 17.06 3.06 22.07
N ALA A 37 18.19 2.87 22.74
CA ALA A 37 19.49 3.30 22.22
C ALA A 37 19.88 2.52 20.95
N ALA A 38 19.59 1.22 20.89
CA ALA A 38 19.82 0.41 19.70
C ALA A 38 19.02 0.92 18.49
N LEU A 39 17.74 1.24 18.68
CA LEU A 39 16.91 1.83 17.62
C LEU A 39 17.45 3.19 17.14
N ALA A 40 17.87 4.05 18.06
CA ALA A 40 18.46 5.33 17.69
C ALA A 40 19.75 5.14 16.86
N ALA A 41 20.64 4.24 17.31
CA ALA A 41 21.90 3.95 16.62
C ALA A 41 21.68 3.29 15.24
N SER A 42 20.71 2.39 15.11
CA SER A 42 20.40 1.77 13.80
C SER A 42 19.83 2.80 12.82
N LEU A 43 18.97 3.71 13.28
CA LEU A 43 18.42 4.80 12.47
C LEU A 43 19.50 5.78 12.02
N GLU A 44 20.39 6.20 12.92
CA GLU A 44 21.52 7.08 12.58
C GLU A 44 22.41 6.44 11.51
N ARG A 45 22.78 5.17 11.69
CA ARG A 45 23.54 4.41 10.69
C ARG A 45 22.82 4.34 9.33
N LEU A 46 21.51 4.08 9.32
CA LEU A 46 20.74 4.04 8.07
C LEU A 46 20.73 5.40 7.37
N ILE A 47 20.54 6.49 8.13
CA ILE A 47 20.56 7.86 7.59
C ILE A 47 21.92 8.19 6.99
N ASP A 48 23.01 7.84 7.66
CA ASP A 48 24.38 8.11 7.21
C ASP A 48 24.77 7.33 5.94
N LEU A 49 24.16 6.16 5.71
CA LEU A 49 24.41 5.33 4.52
C LEU A 49 23.67 5.83 3.27
N VAL A 50 22.55 6.53 3.45
CA VAL A 50 21.87 7.18 2.33
C VAL A 50 22.67 8.43 1.97
N PRO A 51 23.14 8.59 0.72
CA PRO A 51 23.97 9.73 0.34
C PRO A 51 23.34 11.05 0.78
N PRO A 52 24.10 12.07 1.19
CA PRO A 52 23.58 13.43 1.32
C PRO A 52 23.28 14.04 -0.07
N ARG A 53 22.84 15.30 -0.08
CA ARG A 53 22.41 16.02 -1.28
C ARG A 53 23.61 16.28 -2.20
N ASP A 54 23.46 15.98 -3.50
CA ASP A 54 24.42 16.21 -4.60
C ASP A 54 25.58 15.19 -4.75
N ASP A 55 25.56 14.10 -3.97
CA ASP A 55 26.56 13.03 -4.08
C ASP A 55 26.24 12.02 -5.19
N ASP A 56 27.32 11.43 -5.74
CA ASP A 56 27.27 10.42 -6.80
C ASP A 56 26.65 9.10 -6.30
N TRP A 57 25.60 8.64 -6.97
CA TRP A 57 24.95 7.35 -6.67
C TRP A 57 25.86 6.16 -7.02
N SER A 58 26.95 6.36 -7.77
CA SER A 58 27.89 5.32 -8.17
C SER A 58 28.66 4.66 -7.01
N SER A 59 28.74 5.30 -5.84
CA SER A 59 29.41 4.73 -4.66
C SER A 59 28.46 4.06 -3.68
N VAL A 60 27.14 4.11 -3.94
CA VAL A 60 26.15 3.51 -3.05
C VAL A 60 26.25 2.00 -3.10
N ASP A 61 26.49 1.40 -1.94
CA ASP A 61 26.42 -0.04 -1.72
C ASP A 61 25.02 -0.39 -1.21
N THR A 62 24.21 -0.94 -2.12
CA THR A 62 22.80 -1.25 -1.83
C THR A 62 22.64 -2.42 -0.85
N ASP A 63 23.62 -3.33 -0.77
CA ASP A 63 23.57 -4.48 0.13
C ASP A 63 23.83 -4.04 1.57
N VAL A 64 24.72 -3.05 1.76
CA VAL A 64 24.96 -2.43 3.08
C VAL A 64 23.72 -1.67 3.57
N ILE A 65 23.01 -0.99 2.65
CA ILE A 65 21.73 -0.32 2.98
C ILE A 65 20.67 -1.35 3.37
N ALA A 66 20.52 -2.44 2.62
CA ALA A 66 19.58 -3.51 2.95
C ALA A 66 19.89 -4.13 4.33
N GLY A 67 21.17 -4.35 4.66
CA GLY A 67 21.54 -4.78 6.01
C GLY A 67 21.16 -3.77 7.11
N ALA A 68 21.31 -2.47 6.84
CA ALA A 68 20.92 -1.42 7.78
C ALA A 68 19.39 -1.25 7.92
N THR A 69 18.62 -1.52 6.86
CA THR A 69 17.15 -1.52 6.93
C THR A 69 16.66 -2.66 7.80
N ASP A 70 17.23 -3.86 7.66
CA ASP A 70 16.91 -5.02 8.50
C ASP A 70 17.31 -4.81 9.97
N ASP A 71 18.51 -4.27 10.24
CA ASP A 71 18.95 -3.90 11.59
C ASP A 71 17.98 -2.90 12.26
N THR A 72 17.50 -1.93 11.47
CA THR A 72 16.53 -0.92 11.93
C THR A 72 15.16 -1.54 12.20
N GLU A 73 14.67 -2.41 11.33
CA GLU A 73 13.40 -3.11 11.54
C GLU A 73 13.44 -3.99 12.79
N ALA A 74 14.55 -4.71 13.00
CA ALA A 74 14.75 -5.55 14.18
C ALA A 74 14.77 -4.74 15.48
N SER A 75 15.52 -3.62 15.50
CA SER A 75 15.62 -2.74 16.66
C SER A 75 14.29 -2.05 16.97
N PHE A 76 13.54 -1.65 15.94
CA PHE A 76 12.22 -1.06 16.09
C PHE A 76 11.23 -2.07 16.69
N ALA A 77 11.26 -3.31 16.20
CA ALA A 77 10.40 -4.37 16.72
C ALA A 77 10.71 -4.71 18.18
N ALA A 78 11.99 -4.77 18.57
CA ALA A 78 12.38 -4.98 19.96
C ALA A 78 11.86 -3.85 20.87
N ALA A 79 11.95 -2.60 20.43
CA ALA A 79 11.38 -1.45 21.17
C ALA A 79 9.83 -1.49 21.25
N ALA A 80 9.18 -2.09 20.24
CA ALA A 80 7.73 -2.24 20.15
C ALA A 80 7.14 -3.34 21.06
N GLU A 81 7.96 -4.20 21.66
CA GLU A 81 7.51 -5.25 22.59
C GLU A 81 7.18 -4.71 23.99
N PHE A 82 7.61 -3.49 24.32
CA PHE A 82 7.38 -2.85 25.62
C PHE A 82 7.82 -3.69 26.83
N ALA A 83 8.79 -4.59 26.65
CA ALA A 83 9.19 -5.57 27.66
C ALA A 83 9.57 -4.94 29.02
N ASP A 84 10.16 -3.75 29.01
CA ASP A 84 10.59 -3.04 30.22
C ASP A 84 9.64 -1.89 30.63
N VAL A 85 8.47 -1.76 29.99
CA VAL A 85 7.52 -0.66 30.24
C VAL A 85 6.50 -1.08 31.29
N THR A 86 6.60 -0.49 32.49
CA THR A 86 5.78 -0.88 33.65
C THR A 86 4.75 0.16 34.08
N SER A 87 4.64 1.29 33.37
CA SER A 87 3.70 2.37 33.70
C SER A 87 3.10 3.01 32.45
N ALA A 88 1.90 3.58 32.58
CA ALA A 88 1.23 4.33 31.50
C ALA A 88 2.10 5.48 30.96
N ALA A 89 2.79 6.23 31.83
CA ALA A 89 3.66 7.32 31.40
C ALA A 89 4.84 6.84 30.54
N ALA A 90 5.50 5.75 30.96
CA ALA A 90 6.57 5.13 30.19
C ALA A 90 6.06 4.54 28.86
N LEU A 91 4.82 4.06 28.83
CA LEU A 91 4.17 3.55 27.63
C LEU A 91 3.86 4.66 26.62
N TYR A 92 3.34 5.80 27.06
CA TYR A 92 3.17 6.98 26.20
C TYR A 92 4.50 7.44 25.60
N GLU A 93 5.57 7.47 26.40
CA GLU A 93 6.91 7.84 25.96
C GLU A 93 7.47 6.83 24.94
N ALA A 94 7.25 5.52 25.15
CA ALA A 94 7.64 4.49 24.20
C ALA A 94 6.89 4.62 22.87
N CYS A 95 5.58 4.86 22.90
CA CYS A 95 4.79 5.13 21.69
C CYS A 95 5.28 6.39 20.96
N ASP A 96 5.60 7.46 21.68
CA ASP A 96 6.13 8.71 21.13
C ASP A 96 7.45 8.49 20.37
N ARG A 97 8.37 7.71 20.97
CA ARG A 97 9.65 7.35 20.34
C ARG A 97 9.48 6.48 19.09
N LEU A 98 8.59 5.48 19.11
CA LEU A 98 8.32 4.65 17.94
C LEU A 98 7.70 5.47 16.79
N LEU A 99 6.82 6.41 17.10
CA LEU A 99 6.25 7.34 16.11
C LEU A 99 7.30 8.26 15.52
N ALA A 100 8.21 8.80 16.35
CA ALA A 100 9.33 9.62 15.90
C ALA A 100 10.26 8.83 14.96
N ALA A 101 10.65 7.62 15.35
CA ALA A 101 11.46 6.71 14.53
C ALA A 101 10.80 6.42 13.17
N LYS A 102 9.50 6.11 13.18
CA LYS A 102 8.75 5.87 11.94
C LYS A 102 8.73 7.08 11.02
N ARG A 103 8.55 8.27 11.60
CA ARG A 103 8.56 9.55 10.87
C ARG A 103 9.92 9.84 10.25
N MET A 104 11.02 9.57 10.96
CA MET A 104 12.37 9.73 10.42
C MET A 104 12.61 8.88 9.16
N VAL A 105 12.14 7.63 9.14
CA VAL A 105 12.23 6.77 7.95
C VAL A 105 11.36 7.29 6.80
N ASP A 106 10.15 7.80 7.09
CA ASP A 106 9.31 8.42 6.06
C ASP A 106 9.94 9.68 5.46
N GLU A 107 10.53 10.53 6.30
CA GLU A 107 11.24 11.74 5.87
C GLU A 107 12.49 11.40 5.06
N LEU A 108 13.22 10.34 5.43
CA LEU A 108 14.36 9.84 4.66
C LEU A 108 13.92 9.34 3.27
N LEU A 109 12.83 8.59 3.20
CA LEU A 109 12.25 8.15 1.92
C LEU A 109 11.81 9.36 1.06
N ASP A 110 11.14 10.36 1.64
CA ASP A 110 10.77 11.57 0.90
C ASP A 110 11.99 12.33 0.37
N GLN A 111 13.07 12.40 1.15
CA GLN A 111 14.33 13.01 0.73
C GLN A 111 14.98 12.25 -0.43
N VAL A 112 14.95 10.93 -0.41
CA VAL A 112 15.43 10.10 -1.53
C VAL A 112 14.57 10.36 -2.77
N LEU A 113 13.23 10.20 -2.68
CA LEU A 113 12.34 10.39 -3.84
C LEU A 113 12.38 11.81 -4.43
N ALA A 114 12.69 12.83 -3.61
CA ALA A 114 12.88 14.19 -4.11
C ALA A 114 14.06 14.32 -5.10
N ARG A 115 15.02 13.40 -5.05
CA ARG A 115 16.25 13.40 -5.88
C ARG A 115 16.12 12.66 -7.20
N ARG A 116 14.97 12.01 -7.45
CA ARG A 116 14.71 11.25 -8.69
C ARG A 116 14.98 12.01 -9.99
N THR A 117 14.98 13.34 -9.98
CA THR A 117 15.18 14.13 -11.21
C THR A 117 16.66 14.31 -11.57
N GLN A 118 17.59 14.03 -10.65
CA GLN A 118 19.04 14.20 -10.88
C GLN A 118 19.57 13.33 -12.03
N PHE A 119 18.93 12.18 -12.27
CA PHE A 119 19.32 11.26 -13.34
C PHE A 119 18.92 11.74 -14.74
N ALA A 120 17.94 12.65 -14.84
CA ALA A 120 17.60 13.29 -16.11
C ALA A 120 18.66 14.30 -16.53
N ASP A 121 19.12 15.11 -15.57
CA ASP A 121 20.08 16.20 -15.80
C ASP A 121 21.51 15.66 -16.12
N ALA A 122 21.86 14.48 -15.58
CA ALA A 122 23.18 13.88 -15.79
C ALA A 122 23.46 13.42 -17.23
N ARG A 123 22.45 13.29 -18.11
CA ARG A 123 22.67 12.85 -19.50
C ARG A 123 23.40 13.88 -20.37
N ASP A 124 23.33 15.15 -20.02
CA ASP A 124 24.03 16.19 -20.77
C ASP A 124 25.56 16.13 -20.54
N ASP A 125 25.99 15.58 -19.40
CA ASP A 125 27.40 15.49 -18.99
C ASP A 125 28.01 14.08 -19.15
N VAL A 126 27.19 13.02 -19.16
CA VAL A 126 27.65 11.62 -19.24
C VAL A 126 27.54 11.11 -20.68
N SER A 127 28.67 10.85 -21.33
CA SER A 127 28.72 10.26 -22.68
C SER A 127 28.29 8.78 -22.75
N ASP A 128 27.88 8.17 -21.64
CA ASP A 128 27.60 6.74 -21.46
C ASP A 128 26.25 6.49 -20.74
N ASP A 129 25.20 6.19 -21.52
CA ASP A 129 23.86 5.88 -21.00
C ASP A 129 23.86 4.72 -19.98
N ALA A 130 24.84 3.79 -20.05
CA ALA A 130 24.91 2.65 -19.13
C ALA A 130 25.25 3.06 -17.69
N ALA A 131 26.10 4.07 -17.51
CA ALA A 131 26.47 4.58 -16.19
C ALA A 131 25.29 5.30 -15.52
N ALA A 132 24.53 6.09 -16.28
CA ALA A 132 23.31 6.74 -15.78
C ALA A 132 22.25 5.72 -15.35
N VAL A 133 22.08 4.64 -16.12
CA VAL A 133 21.17 3.53 -15.77
C VAL A 133 21.65 2.81 -14.51
N ASP A 134 22.94 2.50 -14.34
CA ASP A 134 23.46 1.86 -13.10
C ASP A 134 23.17 2.72 -11.86
N GLN A 135 23.42 4.03 -11.94
CA GLN A 135 23.13 4.95 -10.86
C GLN A 135 21.63 5.00 -10.53
N ALA A 136 20.77 5.05 -11.56
CA ALA A 136 19.33 4.99 -11.39
C ALA A 136 18.88 3.67 -10.74
N CYS A 137 19.47 2.54 -11.12
CA CYS A 137 19.19 1.23 -10.50
C CYS A 137 19.55 1.21 -9.01
N ARG A 138 20.68 1.80 -8.60
CA ARG A 138 21.05 1.91 -7.17
C ARG A 138 20.06 2.77 -6.39
N PHE A 139 19.67 3.91 -6.98
CA PHE A 139 18.60 4.74 -6.43
C PHE A 139 17.29 3.99 -6.25
N LEU A 140 16.88 3.18 -7.23
CA LEU A 140 15.66 2.39 -7.17
C LEU A 140 15.73 1.31 -6.09
N ARG A 141 16.87 0.62 -5.94
CA ARG A 141 17.09 -0.34 -4.85
C ARG A 141 16.97 0.33 -3.48
N THR A 142 17.69 1.43 -3.25
CA THR A 142 17.60 2.19 -1.99
C THR A 142 16.18 2.67 -1.72
N SER A 143 15.49 3.17 -2.74
CA SER A 143 14.09 3.61 -2.63
C SER A 143 13.16 2.45 -2.26
N SER A 144 13.33 1.29 -2.89
CA SER A 144 12.54 0.10 -2.60
C SER A 144 12.75 -0.37 -1.17
N GLU A 145 14.01 -0.47 -0.71
CA GLU A 145 14.34 -0.84 0.67
C GLU A 145 13.70 0.09 1.71
N LEU A 146 13.71 1.40 1.46
CA LEU A 146 13.07 2.38 2.35
C LEU A 146 11.55 2.32 2.32
N ILE A 147 10.94 2.01 1.17
CA ILE A 147 9.49 1.77 1.05
C ILE A 147 9.10 0.53 1.85
N ASP A 148 9.85 -0.55 1.70
CA ASP A 148 9.56 -1.83 2.36
C ASP A 148 9.80 -1.74 3.86
N LEU A 149 10.89 -1.09 4.30
CA LEU A 149 11.12 -0.74 5.70
C LEU A 149 9.98 0.11 6.25
N SER A 150 9.60 1.20 5.58
CA SER A 150 8.50 2.07 6.02
C SER A 150 7.19 1.28 6.17
N GLY A 151 6.87 0.38 5.23
CA GLY A 151 5.73 -0.51 5.32
C GLY A 151 5.81 -1.45 6.54
N ARG A 152 6.94 -2.15 6.73
CA ARG A 152 7.18 -3.08 7.84
C ARG A 152 7.12 -2.37 9.20
N LEU A 153 7.68 -1.18 9.32
CA LEU A 153 7.60 -0.36 10.53
C LEU A 153 6.16 0.10 10.80
N ARG A 154 5.40 0.49 9.76
CA ARG A 154 3.97 0.83 9.90
C ARG A 154 3.16 -0.36 10.42
N TYR A 155 3.44 -1.56 9.91
CA TYR A 155 2.81 -2.79 10.34
C TYR A 155 3.08 -3.09 11.83
N THR A 156 4.35 -3.07 12.22
CA THR A 156 4.78 -3.33 13.61
C THR A 156 4.25 -2.26 14.57
N LEU A 157 4.25 -1.00 14.15
CA LEU A 157 3.71 0.11 14.95
C LEU A 157 2.20 -0.02 15.19
N ALA A 158 1.43 -0.52 14.21
CA ALA A 158 0.01 -0.76 14.41
C ALA A 158 -0.25 -1.80 15.51
N ASP A 159 0.57 -2.86 15.57
CA ASP A 159 0.48 -3.88 16.62
C ASP A 159 0.93 -3.34 17.98
N ALA A 160 2.02 -2.57 18.04
CA ALA A 160 2.45 -1.89 19.25
C ALA A 160 1.38 -0.93 19.79
N LEU A 161 0.78 -0.11 18.95
CA LEU A 161 -0.25 0.83 19.41
C LEU A 161 -1.51 0.11 19.91
N ARG A 162 -1.87 -1.04 19.34
CA ARG A 162 -2.97 -1.87 19.86
C ARG A 162 -2.62 -2.46 21.23
N LEU A 163 -1.40 -3.00 21.37
CA LEU A 163 -0.91 -3.50 22.66
C LEU A 163 -0.93 -2.41 23.72
N ALA A 164 -0.43 -1.21 23.38
CA ALA A 164 -0.43 -0.07 24.28
C ALA A 164 -1.85 0.34 24.68
N ARG A 165 -2.77 0.42 23.70
CA ARG A 165 -4.19 0.70 23.95
C ARG A 165 -4.79 -0.32 24.91
N ASP A 166 -4.61 -1.61 24.66
CA ASP A 166 -5.20 -2.68 25.44
C ASP A 166 -4.67 -2.69 26.87
N GLU A 167 -3.37 -2.47 27.05
CA GLU A 167 -2.73 -2.36 28.36
C GLU A 167 -3.25 -1.13 29.15
N LEU A 168 -3.37 0.03 28.50
CA LEU A 168 -3.92 1.22 29.15
C LEU A 168 -5.37 1.03 29.59
N LEU A 169 -6.19 0.39 28.75
CA LEU A 169 -7.58 0.06 29.11
C LEU A 169 -7.64 -0.91 30.29
N ALA A 170 -6.75 -1.92 30.33
CA ALA A 170 -6.65 -2.86 31.44
C ALA A 170 -6.24 -2.16 32.75
N GLN A 171 -5.14 -1.39 32.72
CA GLN A 171 -4.67 -0.63 33.89
C GLN A 171 -5.72 0.34 34.40
N TRP A 172 -6.42 1.02 33.49
CA TRP A 172 -7.48 1.95 33.86
C TRP A 172 -8.66 1.22 34.52
N ALA A 173 -9.07 0.07 33.98
CA ALA A 173 -10.15 -0.75 34.52
C ALA A 173 -9.83 -1.30 35.92
N ASP A 174 -8.58 -1.70 36.16
CA ASP A 174 -8.11 -2.15 37.49
C ASP A 174 -8.17 -1.01 38.52
N GLN A 175 -7.88 0.23 38.10
CA GLN A 175 -7.95 1.41 38.97
C GLN A 175 -9.40 1.89 39.21
N HIS A 176 -10.34 1.53 38.33
CA HIS A 176 -11.72 2.01 38.35
C HIS A 176 -12.74 0.86 38.23
N PRO A 177 -12.80 -0.06 39.20
CA PRO A 177 -13.73 -1.18 39.16
C PRO A 177 -15.19 -0.70 39.13
N GLY A 178 -15.95 -1.15 38.12
CA GLY A 178 -17.39 -0.82 37.95
C GLY A 178 -17.68 0.37 37.03
N ALA A 179 -16.66 0.90 36.36
CA ALA A 179 -16.77 1.92 35.33
C ALA A 179 -17.47 1.45 34.03
N SER A 180 -18.06 2.41 33.32
CA SER A 180 -18.89 2.27 32.12
C SER A 180 -18.11 2.56 30.81
N GLY A 181 -18.79 2.55 29.65
CA GLY A 181 -18.16 2.82 28.34
C GLY A 181 -17.57 4.22 28.16
N VAL A 182 -18.11 5.23 28.85
CA VAL A 182 -17.66 6.65 28.85
C VAL A 182 -16.22 6.78 29.35
N ASP A 183 -15.77 5.82 30.13
CA ASP A 183 -14.47 5.84 30.77
C ASP A 183 -13.30 5.45 29.84
N ARG A 184 -13.61 4.89 28.66
CA ARG A 184 -12.61 4.56 27.62
C ARG A 184 -11.96 5.80 27.01
N HIS A 185 -12.73 6.87 26.84
CA HIS A 185 -12.22 8.13 26.29
C HIS A 185 -11.16 8.73 27.21
N GLU A 186 -11.38 8.72 28.52
CA GLU A 186 -10.41 9.24 29.50
C GLU A 186 -9.13 8.40 29.53
N ALA A 187 -9.25 7.07 29.53
CA ALA A 187 -8.09 6.15 29.50
C ALA A 187 -7.17 6.37 28.28
N LEU A 188 -7.76 6.76 27.14
CA LEU A 188 -7.06 6.90 25.86
C LEU A 188 -6.73 8.36 25.48
N ALA A 189 -7.14 9.35 26.27
CA ALA A 189 -6.97 10.77 25.94
C ALA A 189 -5.50 11.18 25.74
N GLU A 190 -4.62 10.73 26.64
CA GLU A 190 -3.18 11.02 26.55
C GLU A 190 -2.53 10.29 25.36
N LEU A 191 -2.95 9.04 25.08
CA LEU A 191 -2.49 8.31 23.90
C LEU A 191 -2.92 9.01 22.61
N LEU A 192 -4.18 9.50 22.54
CA LEU A 192 -4.65 10.32 21.44
C LEU A 192 -3.82 11.60 21.30
N GLY A 193 -3.47 12.25 22.41
CA GLY A 193 -2.57 13.40 22.42
C GLY A 193 -1.21 13.11 21.77
N VAL A 194 -0.63 11.93 22.05
CA VAL A 194 0.60 11.45 21.37
C VAL A 194 0.34 11.30 19.86
N MET A 195 -0.77 10.66 19.46
CA MET A 195 -1.09 10.47 18.04
C MET A 195 -1.28 11.80 17.28
N VAL A 196 -1.90 12.80 17.94
CA VAL A 196 -2.11 14.15 17.40
C VAL A 196 -0.79 14.87 17.20
N ARG A 197 0.14 14.82 18.16
CA ARG A 197 1.47 15.47 18.03
C ARG A 197 2.26 14.96 16.82
N HIS A 198 2.13 13.67 16.52
CA HIS A 198 2.83 13.04 15.40
C HIS A 198 2.02 13.02 14.09
N ASN A 199 0.80 13.55 14.08
CA ASN A 199 -0.13 13.44 12.94
C ASN A 199 -0.22 11.98 12.39
N SER A 200 -0.41 11.04 13.31
CA SER A 200 -0.26 9.61 13.04
C SER A 200 -1.53 9.00 12.43
N SER A 201 -1.47 8.63 11.15
CA SER A 201 -2.57 7.87 10.52
C SER A 201 -2.72 6.46 11.09
N ILE A 202 -1.63 5.86 11.57
CA ILE A 202 -1.69 4.54 12.24
C ILE A 202 -2.41 4.68 13.58
N GLY A 203 -2.11 5.75 14.31
CA GLY A 203 -2.80 6.12 15.54
C GLY A 203 -4.29 6.31 15.32
N ALA A 204 -4.67 7.05 14.27
CA ALA A 204 -6.07 7.21 13.87
C ALA A 204 -6.74 5.85 13.59
N SER A 205 -6.08 4.99 12.80
CA SER A 205 -6.55 3.62 12.48
C SER A 205 -6.72 2.71 13.71
N VAL A 206 -5.90 2.88 14.75
CA VAL A 206 -5.97 2.06 15.97
C VAL A 206 -7.00 2.59 16.97
N LEU A 207 -7.09 3.91 17.15
CA LEU A 207 -7.91 4.52 18.21
C LEU A 207 -9.33 4.88 17.74
N ALA A 208 -9.53 5.24 16.49
CA ALA A 208 -10.84 5.67 15.99
C ALA A 208 -11.97 4.64 16.19
N PRO A 209 -11.76 3.32 15.99
CA PRO A 209 -12.81 2.33 16.22
C PRO A 209 -13.37 2.33 17.64
N ASP A 210 -12.54 2.66 18.63
CA ASP A 210 -12.91 2.74 20.05
C ASP A 210 -13.48 4.13 20.40
N LEU A 211 -12.86 5.20 19.90
CA LEU A 211 -13.21 6.58 20.23
C LEU A 211 -14.43 7.12 19.48
N LEU A 212 -14.75 6.56 18.30
CA LEU A 212 -15.93 6.87 17.49
C LEU A 212 -16.94 5.71 17.48
N ALA A 213 -16.90 4.83 18.48
CA ALA A 213 -17.80 3.68 18.56
C ALA A 213 -19.25 4.16 18.77
N PRO A 214 -20.19 3.80 17.88
CA PRO A 214 -21.57 4.24 18.02
C PRO A 214 -22.26 3.59 19.24
N GLY A 215 -22.58 4.38 20.28
CA GLY A 215 -23.55 3.98 21.30
C GLY A 215 -23.10 3.24 22.54
N ALA A 216 -21.87 3.41 23.01
CA ALA A 216 -21.48 2.92 24.34
C ALA A 216 -22.14 3.71 25.51
N GLU A 217 -22.87 4.79 25.22
CA GLU A 217 -23.28 5.80 26.20
C GLU A 217 -24.77 5.73 26.64
N ALA A 218 -25.62 4.91 25.99
CA ALA A 218 -27.07 4.98 26.23
C ALA A 218 -27.55 4.39 27.57
N GLU A 219 -26.73 3.61 28.28
CA GLU A 219 -27.04 3.07 29.63
C GLU A 219 -26.03 3.49 30.71
N ALA A 220 -25.05 4.33 30.36
CA ALA A 220 -24.02 4.77 31.30
C ALA A 220 -24.47 6.02 32.08
N PRO A 221 -24.21 6.11 33.40
CA PRO A 221 -24.45 7.33 34.17
C PRO A 221 -23.62 8.50 33.59
N PRO A 222 -24.05 9.76 33.77
CA PRO A 222 -23.35 10.92 33.23
C PRO A 222 -21.88 10.96 33.72
N PRO A 223 -20.94 11.42 32.87
CA PRO A 223 -19.51 11.41 33.16
C PRO A 223 -19.19 12.10 34.49
N ARG A 224 -18.39 11.43 35.32
CA ARG A 224 -17.87 12.02 36.56
C ARG A 224 -16.63 12.87 36.22
N ARG A 225 -16.82 14.20 36.20
CA ARG A 225 -15.79 15.27 36.10
C ARG A 225 -15.05 15.41 34.75
N GLY A 226 -15.11 16.64 34.21
CA GLY A 226 -13.97 17.32 33.57
C GLY A 226 -13.74 17.09 32.07
N VAL A 227 -13.93 15.88 31.55
CA VAL A 227 -13.64 15.58 30.14
C VAL A 227 -14.94 15.45 29.35
N SER A 228 -15.17 16.35 28.40
CA SER A 228 -16.28 16.22 27.44
C SER A 228 -15.89 15.17 26.40
N THR A 229 -16.62 14.06 26.32
CA THR A 229 -16.43 13.00 25.29
C THR A 229 -16.41 13.59 23.88
N GLY A 230 -17.28 14.58 23.62
CA GLY A 230 -17.29 15.35 22.37
C GLY A 230 -16.00 16.13 22.06
N ASN A 231 -15.13 16.44 23.04
CA ASN A 231 -13.80 17.00 22.75
C ASN A 231 -12.85 15.94 22.19
N ILE A 232 -12.87 14.72 22.74
CA ILE A 232 -12.02 13.61 22.30
C ILE A 232 -12.46 13.10 20.93
N GLU A 233 -13.77 12.99 20.70
CA GLU A 233 -14.32 12.68 19.37
C GLU A 233 -13.89 13.73 18.35
N ARG A 234 -14.02 15.04 18.66
CA ARG A 234 -13.53 16.12 17.78
C ARG A 234 -12.04 16.04 17.51
N GLN A 235 -11.21 15.75 18.51
CA GLN A 235 -9.77 15.56 18.34
C GLN A 235 -9.46 14.35 17.45
N THR A 236 -10.23 13.27 17.59
CA THR A 236 -10.11 12.07 16.75
C THR A 236 -10.48 12.37 15.30
N LEU A 237 -11.60 13.06 15.07
CA LEU A 237 -12.01 13.52 13.74
C LEU A 237 -10.99 14.48 13.11
N ALA A 238 -10.46 15.42 13.90
CA ALA A 238 -9.41 16.34 13.45
C ALA A 238 -8.11 15.60 13.11
N LEU A 239 -7.72 14.59 13.89
CA LEU A 239 -6.57 13.73 13.59
C LEU A 239 -6.78 13.04 12.24
N ILE A 240 -7.92 12.36 12.04
CA ILE A 240 -8.27 11.68 10.79
C ILE A 240 -8.18 12.62 9.60
N ALA A 241 -8.78 13.82 9.71
CA ALA A 241 -8.72 14.84 8.66
C ALA A 241 -7.28 15.29 8.37
N SER A 242 -6.48 15.55 9.41
CA SER A 242 -5.11 16.07 9.28
C SER A 242 -4.10 15.04 8.76
N CYS A 243 -4.31 13.76 9.06
CA CYS A 243 -3.44 12.69 8.58
C CYS A 243 -3.88 12.17 7.20
N GLY A 244 -5.07 12.55 6.72
CA GLY A 244 -5.60 12.20 5.41
C GLY A 244 -5.88 10.70 5.25
N ASP A 245 -6.26 10.01 6.33
CA ASP A 245 -6.41 8.55 6.32
C ASP A 245 -7.75 8.10 5.72
N VAL A 246 -7.76 7.92 4.40
CA VAL A 246 -8.95 7.47 3.64
C VAL A 246 -9.45 6.09 4.06
N ASP A 247 -8.59 5.25 4.64
CA ASP A 247 -8.96 3.93 5.13
C ASP A 247 -9.90 4.02 6.36
N ARG A 248 -10.17 5.23 6.88
CA ARG A 248 -11.15 5.52 7.95
C ARG A 248 -12.53 5.95 7.45
N LEU A 249 -12.76 6.05 6.14
CA LEU A 249 -14.06 6.47 5.62
C LEU A 249 -15.21 5.57 6.12
N ASP A 250 -15.01 4.25 6.21
CA ASP A 250 -16.04 3.34 6.74
C ASP A 250 -16.40 3.62 8.21
N ASP A 251 -15.40 3.93 9.04
CA ASP A 251 -15.61 4.30 10.44
C ASP A 251 -16.41 5.60 10.56
N LEU A 252 -16.05 6.62 9.76
CA LEU A 252 -16.77 7.89 9.71
C LEU A 252 -18.20 7.72 9.22
N VAL A 253 -18.40 6.90 8.18
CA VAL A 253 -19.73 6.63 7.61
C VAL A 253 -20.62 5.91 8.62
N ARG A 254 -20.09 4.89 9.30
CA ARG A 254 -20.79 4.20 10.39
C ARG A 254 -21.15 5.17 11.52
N TYR A 255 -20.24 6.07 11.87
CA TYR A 255 -20.45 7.08 12.90
C TYR A 255 -21.52 8.11 12.53
N VAL A 256 -21.50 8.66 11.31
CA VAL A 256 -22.52 9.63 10.88
C VAL A 256 -23.88 8.98 10.62
N ARG A 257 -23.94 7.68 10.31
CA ARG A 257 -25.21 6.95 10.10
C ARG A 257 -25.96 6.70 11.41
N ASP A 258 -25.26 6.47 12.53
CA ASP A 258 -25.90 6.24 13.82
C ASP A 258 -26.81 7.42 14.22
N GLU A 259 -28.06 7.11 14.54
CA GLU A 259 -29.09 8.07 14.97
C GLU A 259 -28.80 8.68 16.35
N ARG A 260 -27.90 8.06 17.12
CA ARG A 260 -27.48 8.52 18.44
C ARG A 260 -26.36 9.56 18.39
N THR A 261 -25.70 9.73 17.25
CA THR A 261 -24.60 10.68 17.10
C THR A 261 -25.12 12.12 17.26
N PRO A 262 -24.55 12.94 18.16
CA PRO A 262 -25.00 14.31 18.37
C PRO A 262 -24.89 15.18 17.10
N ASP A 263 -25.82 16.12 16.93
CA ASP A 263 -25.89 17.00 15.73
C ASP A 263 -24.56 17.71 15.41
N GLU A 264 -23.84 18.20 16.42
CA GLU A 264 -22.52 18.82 16.23
C GLU A 264 -21.47 17.83 15.70
N MET A 265 -21.52 16.58 16.16
CA MET A 265 -20.58 15.53 15.74
C MET A 265 -20.92 14.99 14.35
N ILE A 266 -22.20 14.94 13.97
CA ILE A 266 -22.61 14.65 12.58
C ILE A 266 -21.95 15.66 11.64
N LEU A 267 -22.01 16.96 11.96
CA LEU A 267 -21.39 18.00 11.14
C LEU A 267 -19.86 17.88 11.11
N ALA A 268 -19.22 17.65 12.26
CA ALA A 268 -17.77 17.50 12.32
C ALA A 268 -17.28 16.30 11.50
N ALA A 269 -17.98 15.16 11.58
CA ALA A 269 -17.64 13.97 10.81
C ALA A 269 -17.97 14.12 9.32
N ALA A 270 -19.06 14.79 8.95
CA ALA A 270 -19.36 15.10 7.55
C ALA A 270 -18.31 16.06 6.92
N GLU A 271 -17.84 17.04 7.68
CA GLU A 271 -16.71 17.89 7.30
C GLU A 271 -15.41 17.10 7.17
N THR A 272 -15.19 16.13 8.05
CA THR A 272 -14.04 15.21 7.98
C THR A 272 -14.09 14.37 6.71
N ILE A 273 -15.25 13.80 6.36
CA ILE A 273 -15.46 13.08 5.08
C ILE A 273 -15.16 14.00 3.89
N ARG A 274 -15.64 15.24 3.92
CA ARG A 274 -15.34 16.22 2.87
C ARG A 274 -13.83 16.54 2.79
N ALA A 275 -13.15 16.65 3.93
CA ALA A 275 -11.72 16.91 4.02
C ALA A 275 -10.87 15.71 3.56
N LEU A 276 -11.35 14.48 3.73
CA LEU A 276 -10.71 13.28 3.17
C LEU A 276 -11.00 13.12 1.66
N GLY A 277 -12.08 13.71 1.16
CA GLY A 277 -12.58 13.46 -0.19
C GLY A 277 -13.80 12.55 -0.13
N LEU A 278 -14.95 13.14 -0.43
CA LEU A 278 -16.20 12.41 -0.54
C LEU A 278 -16.15 11.46 -1.76
N PRO A 279 -16.44 10.15 -1.59
CA PRO A 279 -16.51 9.22 -2.72
C PRO A 279 -17.47 9.70 -3.81
N GLN A 280 -17.13 9.42 -5.06
CA GLN A 280 -17.91 9.83 -6.20
C GLN A 280 -19.04 8.82 -6.44
N ASP A 281 -20.13 9.28 -7.05
CA ASP A 281 -21.18 8.35 -7.47
C ASP A 281 -20.64 7.36 -8.51
N VAL A 282 -21.17 6.14 -8.49
CA VAL A 282 -20.80 5.07 -9.42
C VAL A 282 -20.88 5.58 -10.85
N ARG A 283 -19.87 5.27 -11.66
CA ARG A 283 -19.88 5.63 -13.09
C ARG A 283 -20.93 4.77 -13.83
N PRO A 284 -21.71 5.35 -14.76
CA PRO A 284 -22.58 4.55 -15.62
C PRO A 284 -21.77 3.47 -16.36
N ASP A 285 -22.35 2.28 -16.54
CA ASP A 285 -21.71 1.16 -17.23
C ASP A 285 -20.39 0.67 -16.60
N GLN A 286 -20.11 1.07 -15.35
CA GLN A 286 -19.00 0.51 -14.57
C GLN A 286 -19.23 -0.99 -14.31
N ASP A 287 -18.14 -1.76 -14.28
CA ASP A 287 -18.18 -3.17 -13.91
C ASP A 287 -18.87 -3.33 -12.53
N PRO A 288 -19.98 -4.09 -12.44
CA PRO A 288 -20.75 -4.24 -11.21
C PRO A 288 -20.00 -5.02 -10.12
N SER A 289 -18.90 -5.71 -10.45
CA SER A 289 -18.02 -6.37 -9.47
C SER A 289 -17.15 -5.39 -8.70
N LEU A 290 -17.01 -4.14 -9.19
CA LEU A 290 -16.21 -3.13 -8.51
C LEU A 290 -16.90 -2.63 -7.23
N PRO A 291 -16.11 -2.30 -6.18
CA PRO A 291 -16.64 -1.74 -4.94
C PRO A 291 -17.53 -0.52 -5.16
N GLN A 292 -18.66 -0.50 -4.46
CA GLN A 292 -19.57 0.64 -4.43
C GLN A 292 -19.02 1.72 -3.47
N PRO A 293 -19.31 3.02 -3.72
CA PRO A 293 -18.92 4.08 -2.80
C PRO A 293 -19.57 3.85 -1.43
N VAL A 294 -18.77 3.96 -0.37
CA VAL A 294 -19.19 3.69 1.01
C VAL A 294 -20.27 4.68 1.50
N ILE A 295 -20.27 5.88 0.92
CA ILE A 295 -21.29 6.93 1.08
C ILE A 295 -21.33 7.79 -0.18
N THR A 296 -22.53 8.24 -0.58
CA THR A 296 -22.72 9.17 -1.71
C THR A 296 -22.97 10.60 -1.24
N ALA A 297 -22.88 11.57 -2.15
CA ALA A 297 -23.22 12.96 -1.83
C ALA A 297 -24.69 13.15 -1.43
N ALA A 298 -25.60 12.42 -2.11
CA ALA A 298 -27.02 12.44 -1.78
C ALA A 298 -27.27 11.86 -0.38
N GLU A 299 -26.63 10.73 -0.06
CA GLU A 299 -26.77 10.11 1.25
C GLU A 299 -26.19 10.98 2.37
N LEU A 300 -24.98 11.52 2.20
CA LEU A 300 -24.37 12.39 3.21
C LEU A 300 -25.20 13.66 3.43
N ARG A 301 -25.82 14.20 2.37
CA ARG A 301 -26.77 15.33 2.48
C ARG A 301 -27.93 14.95 3.39
N ASP A 302 -28.55 13.80 3.15
CA ASP A 302 -29.72 13.36 3.92
C ASP A 302 -29.35 13.13 5.40
N VAL A 303 -28.15 12.62 5.67
CA VAL A 303 -27.59 12.51 7.02
C VAL A 303 -27.40 13.89 7.67
N VAL A 304 -26.79 14.85 6.98
CA VAL A 304 -26.57 16.22 7.49
C VAL A 304 -27.89 16.96 7.73
N MET A 305 -28.95 16.69 6.96
CA MET A 305 -30.27 17.28 7.19
C MET A 305 -30.88 16.88 8.54
N ARG A 306 -30.49 15.72 9.11
CA ARG A 306 -30.97 15.26 10.43
C ARG A 306 -30.53 16.20 11.55
N ALA A 307 -29.34 16.81 11.43
CA ALA A 307 -28.86 17.81 12.37
C ALA A 307 -29.75 19.06 12.29
N LYS A 308 -30.46 19.39 13.38
CA LYS A 308 -31.49 20.44 13.34
C LYS A 308 -30.82 21.82 13.50
N PRO A 309 -31.14 22.83 12.67
CA PRO A 309 -30.51 24.15 12.81
C PRO A 309 -30.80 24.83 14.16
N GLY A 310 -31.93 24.49 14.82
CA GLY A 310 -32.27 25.03 16.14
C GLY A 310 -31.51 24.43 17.33
N THR A 311 -30.82 23.30 17.15
CA THR A 311 -29.99 22.65 18.19
C THR A 311 -28.51 23.02 18.06
N LEU A 312 -28.14 23.72 16.99
CA LEU A 312 -26.76 24.07 16.66
C LEU A 312 -26.43 25.52 17.06
N PRO A 313 -25.20 25.79 17.52
CA PRO A 313 -24.67 27.14 17.60
C PRO A 313 -24.74 27.87 16.24
N PRO A 314 -24.90 29.21 16.20
CA PRO A 314 -25.06 29.95 14.94
C PRO A 314 -23.94 29.75 13.91
N SER A 315 -22.70 29.54 14.38
CA SER A 315 -21.56 29.22 13.51
C SER A 315 -21.72 27.86 12.83
N LEU A 316 -22.16 26.84 13.58
CA LEU A 316 -22.38 25.48 13.07
C LEU A 316 -23.64 25.40 12.21
N ALA A 317 -24.70 26.14 12.52
CA ALA A 317 -25.90 26.23 11.68
C ALA A 317 -25.56 26.80 10.28
N ARG A 318 -24.78 27.89 10.20
CA ARG A 318 -24.30 28.42 8.92
C ARG A 318 -23.42 27.41 8.18
N ARG A 319 -22.54 26.71 8.90
CA ARG A 319 -21.66 25.71 8.29
C ARG A 319 -22.43 24.52 7.73
N ARG A 320 -23.47 24.07 8.43
CA ARG A 320 -24.42 23.07 7.93
C ARG A 320 -25.04 23.51 6.61
N ASP A 321 -25.50 24.76 6.51
CA ASP A 321 -26.16 25.26 5.29
C ASP A 321 -25.16 25.35 4.12
N GLU A 322 -23.92 25.78 4.36
CA GLU A 322 -22.83 25.72 3.37
C GLU A 322 -22.55 24.29 2.89
N LEU A 323 -22.49 23.34 3.83
CA LEU A 323 -22.23 21.93 3.54
C LEU A 323 -23.39 21.31 2.75
N LEU A 324 -24.64 21.61 3.11
CA LEU A 324 -25.83 21.15 2.37
C LEU A 324 -25.88 21.72 0.95
N ALA A 325 -25.52 22.99 0.76
CA ALA A 325 -25.43 23.60 -0.56
C ALA A 325 -24.38 22.88 -1.43
N TRP A 326 -23.18 22.65 -0.89
CA TRP A 326 -22.12 21.91 -1.57
C TRP A 326 -22.54 20.46 -1.89
N LEU A 327 -23.13 19.73 -0.93
CA LEU A 327 -23.61 18.36 -1.16
C LEU A 327 -24.73 18.29 -2.20
N THR A 328 -25.58 19.32 -2.26
CA THR A 328 -26.66 19.39 -3.26
C THR A 328 -26.10 19.59 -4.66
N GLY A 329 -25.16 20.51 -4.84
CA GLY A 329 -24.46 20.69 -6.12
C GLY A 329 -23.71 19.42 -6.52
N ARG A 330 -22.97 18.83 -5.58
CA ARG A 330 -22.26 17.56 -5.75
C ARG A 330 -23.17 16.42 -6.19
N ALA A 331 -24.32 16.24 -5.56
CA ALA A 331 -25.28 15.18 -5.91
C ALA A 331 -25.97 15.42 -7.27
N ALA A 332 -26.07 16.67 -7.71
CA ALA A 332 -26.69 17.03 -8.98
C ALA A 332 -25.72 16.83 -10.16
N VAL A 333 -24.49 17.35 -10.06
CA VAL A 333 -23.55 17.42 -11.20
C VAL A 333 -22.25 16.65 -11.02
N GLY A 334 -21.99 16.06 -9.85
CA GLY A 334 -20.70 15.45 -9.52
C GLY A 334 -19.60 16.49 -9.30
N LEU A 335 -18.44 16.32 -9.95
CA LEU A 335 -17.38 17.32 -10.24
C LEU A 335 -17.85 18.77 -10.31
N GLU A 336 -17.62 19.62 -9.29
CA GLU A 336 -17.77 21.08 -9.46
C GLU A 336 -16.48 21.74 -9.96
N SER A 337 -15.31 21.20 -9.61
CA SER A 337 -14.00 21.69 -10.02
C SER A 337 -13.17 20.60 -10.72
N ASP A 338 -12.03 20.98 -11.30
CA ASP A 338 -11.07 20.06 -11.92
C ASP A 338 -10.09 19.46 -10.90
N GLU A 339 -10.48 19.47 -9.62
CA GLU A 339 -9.75 18.89 -8.51
C GLU A 339 -10.59 17.83 -7.82
N TYR A 340 -9.96 16.70 -7.50
CA TYR A 340 -10.55 15.68 -6.65
C TYR A 340 -9.59 15.31 -5.53
N ARG A 341 -10.09 15.23 -4.31
CA ARG A 341 -9.29 14.92 -3.13
C ARG A 341 -9.41 13.43 -2.78
N VAL A 342 -8.29 12.81 -2.49
CA VAL A 342 -8.18 11.46 -1.90
C VAL A 342 -7.16 11.56 -0.76
N GLY A 343 -7.67 11.72 0.45
CA GLY A 343 -6.92 12.01 1.66
C GLY A 343 -6.16 13.34 1.54
N ASN A 344 -4.84 13.26 1.67
CA ASN A 344 -3.94 14.40 1.53
C ASN A 344 -3.55 14.70 0.07
N ILE A 345 -3.96 13.87 -0.88
CA ILE A 345 -3.63 14.02 -2.30
C ILE A 345 -4.79 14.73 -3.00
N VAL A 346 -4.48 15.75 -3.78
CA VAL A 346 -5.45 16.39 -4.69
C VAL A 346 -5.03 16.07 -6.11
N VAL A 347 -5.82 15.24 -6.79
CA VAL A 347 -5.59 14.84 -8.18
C VAL A 347 -6.28 15.79 -9.15
N ARG A 348 -5.71 15.92 -10.34
CA ARG A 348 -6.18 16.75 -11.45
C ARG A 348 -6.07 15.98 -12.77
N PRO A 349 -6.84 16.36 -13.82
CA PRO A 349 -6.69 15.79 -15.15
C PRO A 349 -5.25 15.90 -15.64
N GLY A 350 -4.72 14.80 -16.18
CA GLY A 350 -3.35 14.69 -16.67
C GLY A 350 -2.34 14.18 -15.64
N ASP A 351 -2.72 14.05 -14.36
CA ASP A 351 -1.85 13.40 -13.39
C ASP A 351 -1.63 11.93 -13.78
N TRP A 352 -0.37 11.50 -13.74
CA TRP A 352 0.02 10.11 -13.95
C TRP A 352 0.03 9.37 -12.62
N LEU A 353 -0.74 8.29 -12.54
CA LEU A 353 -0.72 7.34 -11.45
C LEU A 353 0.34 6.28 -11.73
N LEU A 354 1.29 6.10 -10.82
CA LEU A 354 2.26 5.00 -10.83
C LEU A 354 1.95 4.06 -9.66
N MET A 355 1.91 2.75 -9.91
CA MET A 355 1.51 1.74 -8.92
C MET A 355 2.57 0.66 -8.78
N ARG A 356 2.87 0.27 -7.53
CA ARG A 356 3.71 -0.89 -7.22
C ARG A 356 2.80 -2.07 -6.90
N ASN A 357 2.78 -3.05 -7.79
CA ASN A 357 2.11 -4.33 -7.58
C ASN A 357 3.10 -5.46 -7.84
N PRO A 358 3.03 -6.58 -7.10
CA PRO A 358 3.74 -7.80 -7.47
C PRO A 358 3.43 -8.16 -8.92
N SER A 359 4.46 -8.27 -9.76
CA SER A 359 4.29 -8.57 -11.17
C SER A 359 5.52 -9.29 -11.72
N PRO A 360 5.35 -10.30 -12.59
CA PRO A 360 6.47 -10.97 -13.23
C PRO A 360 7.26 -10.07 -14.21
N TYR A 361 6.70 -8.91 -14.57
CA TYR A 361 7.29 -7.98 -15.54
C TYR A 361 8.30 -7.01 -14.90
N ASN A 362 8.45 -7.02 -13.56
CA ASN A 362 9.24 -6.05 -12.79
C ASN A 362 10.73 -6.01 -13.15
N LEU A 363 11.27 -7.09 -13.70
CA LEU A 363 12.69 -7.22 -14.07
C LEU A 363 12.89 -7.42 -15.58
N PHE A 364 11.90 -7.03 -16.42
CA PHE A 364 12.04 -7.14 -17.89
C PHE A 364 12.80 -5.96 -18.50
N SER A 365 12.95 -4.86 -17.76
CA SER A 365 13.77 -3.71 -18.12
C SER A 365 15.14 -3.80 -17.45
N ALA A 366 16.17 -3.25 -18.10
CA ALA A 366 17.49 -3.03 -17.50
C ALA A 366 17.45 -2.04 -16.32
N LEU A 367 16.39 -1.24 -16.21
CA LEU A 367 16.12 -0.36 -15.08
C LEU A 367 15.48 -1.16 -13.92
N THR A 368 16.34 -1.83 -13.14
CA THR A 368 15.95 -2.82 -12.14
C THR A 368 16.49 -2.50 -10.72
N PRO A 369 15.67 -2.64 -9.66
CA PRO A 369 14.30 -3.14 -9.65
C PRO A 369 13.29 -2.13 -10.22
N GLY A 370 12.29 -2.62 -10.96
CA GLY A 370 11.17 -1.79 -11.40
C GLY A 370 10.30 -1.38 -10.20
N LEU A 371 10.47 -0.15 -9.72
CA LEU A 371 9.74 0.34 -8.53
C LEU A 371 8.23 0.43 -8.76
N PHE A 372 7.81 0.76 -9.98
CA PHE A 372 6.41 0.79 -10.41
C PHE A 372 6.21 -0.16 -11.58
N THR A 373 5.06 -0.79 -11.61
CA THR A 373 4.77 -2.00 -12.41
C THR A 373 3.48 -1.85 -13.20
N HIS A 374 2.66 -0.87 -12.82
CA HIS A 374 1.44 -0.50 -13.52
C HIS A 374 1.21 1.02 -13.44
N VAL A 375 0.38 1.54 -14.35
CA VAL A 375 0.12 2.97 -14.48
C VAL A 375 -1.33 3.25 -14.84
N GLY A 376 -1.75 4.49 -14.63
CA GLY A 376 -2.96 5.04 -15.21
C GLY A 376 -2.85 6.55 -15.36
N VAL A 377 -3.78 7.16 -16.10
CA VAL A 377 -3.84 8.62 -16.26
C VAL A 377 -5.17 9.13 -15.72
N VAL A 378 -5.09 10.16 -14.90
CA VAL A 378 -6.26 10.84 -14.35
C VAL A 378 -6.95 11.64 -15.46
N ALA A 379 -8.24 11.43 -15.64
CA ALA A 379 -9.09 12.17 -16.57
C ALA A 379 -10.35 12.67 -15.86
N LEU A 380 -10.91 13.79 -16.36
CA LEU A 380 -12.21 14.27 -15.96
C LEU A 380 -13.25 13.88 -17.03
N GLU A 381 -14.19 13.01 -16.66
CA GLU A 381 -15.24 12.53 -17.55
C GLU A 381 -16.60 13.10 -17.13
N THR A 382 -17.48 13.38 -18.09
CA THR A 382 -18.92 13.56 -17.85
C THR A 382 -19.64 12.32 -18.35
N GLY A 383 -20.20 11.53 -17.42
CA GLY A 383 -20.90 10.29 -17.74
C GLY A 383 -22.21 10.52 -18.50
N SER A 384 -22.82 9.44 -19.00
CA SER A 384 -24.13 9.47 -19.68
C SER A 384 -25.27 9.98 -18.78
N ASP A 385 -25.08 9.96 -17.47
CA ASP A 385 -25.97 10.54 -16.45
C ASP A 385 -25.75 12.05 -16.23
N GLY A 386 -24.87 12.69 -17.00
CA GLY A 386 -24.57 14.11 -16.92
C GLY A 386 -23.68 14.50 -15.73
N ARG A 387 -23.18 13.54 -14.95
CA ARG A 387 -22.34 13.81 -13.78
C ARG A 387 -20.86 13.75 -14.12
N ARG A 388 -20.12 14.74 -13.63
CA ARG A 388 -18.67 14.86 -13.76
C ARG A 388 -17.96 13.97 -12.73
N ARG A 389 -16.94 13.23 -13.15
CA ARG A 389 -16.16 12.31 -12.32
C ARG A 389 -14.68 12.37 -12.66
N MET A 390 -13.84 12.20 -11.65
CA MET A 390 -12.41 11.99 -11.80
C MET A 390 -12.20 10.49 -11.89
N VAL A 391 -11.63 10.06 -13.02
CA VAL A 391 -11.43 8.64 -13.33
C VAL A 391 -9.96 8.37 -13.60
N ILE A 392 -9.52 7.14 -13.34
CA ILE A 392 -8.29 6.59 -13.89
C ILE A 392 -8.65 5.88 -15.19
N VAL A 393 -7.94 6.25 -16.25
CA VAL A 393 -7.89 5.52 -17.52
C VAL A 393 -6.64 4.66 -17.49
N ASP A 394 -6.80 3.35 -17.66
CA ASP A 394 -5.72 2.37 -17.70
C ASP A 394 -5.92 1.43 -18.88
N LEU A 395 -4.82 0.99 -19.49
CA LEU A 395 -4.88 0.03 -20.59
C LEU A 395 -5.00 -1.37 -20.00
N PRO A 396 -6.12 -2.09 -20.20
CA PRO A 396 -6.37 -3.32 -19.50
C PRO A 396 -5.66 -4.50 -20.19
N GLU A 397 -5.17 -5.45 -19.41
CA GLU A 397 -4.62 -6.71 -19.94
C GLU A 397 -5.68 -7.61 -20.58
N ARG A 398 -6.95 -7.45 -20.16
CA ARG A 398 -8.11 -8.20 -20.66
C ARG A 398 -9.24 -7.26 -21.03
N GLY A 399 -10.03 -7.64 -22.03
CA GLY A 399 -11.09 -6.81 -22.58
C GLY A 399 -10.70 -6.16 -23.90
N THR A 400 -11.70 -5.57 -24.57
CA THR A 400 -11.58 -5.04 -25.94
C THR A 400 -11.86 -3.55 -26.03
N SER A 401 -12.13 -2.89 -24.90
CA SER A 401 -12.39 -1.46 -24.83
C SER A 401 -11.66 -0.80 -23.67
N MET A 402 -11.24 0.45 -23.85
CA MET A 402 -10.54 1.25 -22.84
C MET A 402 -11.47 1.58 -21.66
N PRO A 403 -11.19 1.06 -20.45
CA PRO A 403 -12.01 1.31 -19.28
C PRO A 403 -11.74 2.69 -18.68
N ALA A 404 -12.64 3.09 -17.77
CA ALA A 404 -12.43 4.20 -16.86
C ALA A 404 -13.05 3.84 -15.51
N THR A 405 -12.30 4.05 -14.43
CA THR A 405 -12.74 3.72 -13.07
C THR A 405 -12.61 4.95 -12.17
N ASN A 406 -13.57 5.23 -11.30
CA ASN A 406 -13.44 6.31 -10.31
C ASN A 406 -12.11 6.19 -9.55
N VAL A 407 -11.39 7.30 -9.37
CA VAL A 407 -10.02 7.31 -8.80
C VAL A 407 -9.96 6.56 -7.47
N GLU A 408 -10.86 6.85 -6.54
CA GLU A 408 -10.88 6.25 -5.21
C GLU A 408 -11.12 4.73 -5.22
N VAL A 409 -11.86 4.21 -6.22
CA VAL A 409 -12.09 2.77 -6.40
C VAL A 409 -10.85 2.11 -6.99
N PHE A 410 -10.23 2.74 -7.99
CA PHE A 410 -9.05 2.20 -8.65
C PHE A 410 -7.86 2.08 -7.69
N LEU A 411 -7.67 3.07 -6.80
CA LEU A 411 -6.59 3.09 -5.82
C LEU A 411 -6.67 1.98 -4.76
N GLN A 412 -7.81 1.29 -4.62
CA GLN A 412 -7.95 0.13 -3.72
C GLN A 412 -7.16 -1.09 -4.22
N ARG A 413 -6.74 -1.12 -5.50
CA ARG A 413 -6.01 -2.25 -6.10
C ARG A 413 -4.55 -2.34 -5.65
N THR A 414 -3.98 -1.29 -5.06
CA THR A 414 -2.57 -1.27 -4.68
C THR A 414 -2.33 -0.73 -3.28
N LEU A 415 -1.28 -1.26 -2.65
CA LEU A 415 -0.80 -0.81 -1.35
C LEU A 415 0.21 0.34 -1.44
N HIS A 416 0.77 0.61 -2.62
CA HIS A 416 1.70 1.70 -2.84
C HIS A 416 1.52 2.33 -4.22
N TYR A 417 1.32 3.64 -4.24
CA TYR A 417 1.16 4.42 -5.45
C TYR A 417 1.70 5.83 -5.29
N ALA A 418 2.01 6.47 -6.42
CA ALA A 418 2.43 7.85 -6.52
C ALA A 418 1.67 8.56 -7.65
N PHE A 419 1.38 9.84 -7.48
CA PHE A 419 0.85 10.70 -8.53
C PHE A 419 1.93 11.69 -8.98
N MET A 420 2.15 11.74 -10.29
CA MET A 420 3.09 12.62 -10.97
C MET A 420 2.32 13.64 -11.80
N ARG A 421 2.69 14.93 -11.73
CA ARG A 421 1.99 16.03 -12.43
C ARG A 421 2.98 16.88 -13.20
N ASP A 422 2.66 17.23 -14.44
CA ASP A 422 3.46 18.21 -15.18
C ASP A 422 3.42 19.59 -14.49
N ARG A 423 4.57 20.25 -14.42
CA ARG A 423 4.70 21.61 -13.84
C ARG A 423 3.83 22.64 -14.56
N ASP A 424 3.55 22.44 -15.84
CA ASP A 424 2.69 23.27 -16.67
C ASP A 424 1.26 22.71 -16.69
N ALA A 425 0.32 23.48 -16.15
CA ALA A 425 -1.09 23.09 -16.07
C ALA A 425 -1.74 22.92 -17.45
N ASP A 426 -1.29 23.64 -18.47
CA ASP A 426 -1.83 23.51 -19.83
C ASP A 426 -1.36 22.21 -20.49
N VAL A 427 -0.13 21.78 -20.20
CA VAL A 427 0.40 20.48 -20.60
C VAL A 427 -0.39 19.36 -19.91
N GLY A 428 -0.56 19.45 -18.59
CA GLY A 428 -1.39 18.51 -17.83
C GLY A 428 -2.83 18.43 -18.37
N GLY A 429 -3.44 19.57 -18.69
CA GLY A 429 -4.76 19.64 -19.31
C GLY A 429 -4.85 18.88 -20.63
N ARG A 430 -3.84 19.03 -21.52
CA ARG A 430 -3.77 18.27 -22.78
C ARG A 430 -3.60 16.77 -22.57
N MET A 431 -2.76 16.37 -21.61
CA MET A 431 -2.56 14.96 -21.23
C MET A 431 -3.86 14.34 -20.70
N GLY A 432 -4.58 15.05 -19.83
CA GLY A 432 -5.87 14.62 -19.29
C GLY A 432 -6.96 14.51 -20.35
N GLU A 433 -6.99 15.45 -21.31
CA GLU A 433 -7.91 15.41 -22.45
C GLU A 433 -7.61 14.23 -23.38
N ALA A 434 -6.33 13.94 -23.63
CA ALA A 434 -5.93 12.77 -24.41
C ALA A 434 -6.40 11.47 -23.75
N ALA A 435 -6.17 11.30 -22.45
CA ALA A 435 -6.66 10.15 -21.68
C ALA A 435 -8.19 10.05 -21.71
N ARG A 436 -8.90 11.16 -21.55
CA ARG A 436 -10.37 11.21 -21.64
C ARG A 436 -10.87 10.78 -23.02
N SER A 437 -10.19 11.20 -24.08
CA SER A 437 -10.62 10.98 -25.47
C SER A 437 -10.55 9.52 -25.91
N VAL A 438 -9.77 8.69 -25.20
CA VAL A 438 -9.63 7.26 -25.51
C VAL A 438 -10.57 6.37 -24.69
N ILE A 439 -11.32 6.91 -23.73
CA ILE A 439 -12.32 6.13 -22.97
C ILE A 439 -13.33 5.51 -23.94
N GLY A 440 -13.52 4.18 -23.85
CA GLY A 440 -14.40 3.42 -24.73
C GLY A 440 -13.81 3.06 -26.10
N ASN A 441 -12.62 3.55 -26.45
CA ASN A 441 -11.93 3.13 -27.68
C ASN A 441 -11.65 1.63 -27.68
N GLU A 442 -11.53 1.04 -28.87
CA GLU A 442 -11.03 -0.33 -29.00
C GLU A 442 -9.58 -0.40 -28.49
N VAL A 443 -9.27 -1.46 -27.74
CA VAL A 443 -7.90 -1.70 -27.23
C VAL A 443 -7.40 -3.08 -27.62
N GLU A 444 -6.08 -3.18 -27.73
CA GLU A 444 -5.33 -4.43 -27.83
C GLU A 444 -4.08 -4.33 -26.96
N PHE A 445 -3.99 -5.18 -25.94
CA PHE A 445 -2.80 -5.25 -25.09
C PHE A 445 -1.64 -5.88 -25.87
N ASP A 446 -0.56 -5.12 -26.09
CA ASP A 446 0.63 -5.64 -26.78
C ASP A 446 1.56 -6.35 -25.80
N LEU A 447 1.48 -7.69 -25.80
CA LEU A 447 2.34 -8.57 -25.01
C LEU A 447 3.83 -8.46 -25.36
N ASN A 448 4.17 -7.83 -26.49
CA ASN A 448 5.55 -7.62 -26.95
C ASN A 448 6.14 -6.28 -26.48
N PHE A 449 5.39 -5.50 -25.69
CA PHE A 449 5.84 -4.21 -25.14
C PHE A 449 6.28 -3.18 -26.20
N ARG A 450 5.70 -3.23 -27.40
CA ARG A 450 6.00 -2.28 -28.48
C ARG A 450 5.23 -0.98 -28.34
N THR A 451 5.85 0.11 -28.80
CA THR A 451 5.24 1.45 -28.83
C THR A 451 4.90 1.94 -30.22
N ASP A 452 5.21 1.19 -31.28
CA ASP A 452 4.98 1.61 -32.68
C ASP A 452 3.50 1.99 -32.94
N GLY A 453 2.57 1.27 -32.31
CA GLY A 453 1.14 1.55 -32.41
C GLY A 453 0.74 2.91 -31.80
N ILE A 454 1.49 3.37 -30.80
CA ILE A 454 1.33 4.71 -30.20
C ILE A 454 1.99 5.76 -31.07
N ASP A 455 3.21 5.50 -31.54
CA ASP A 455 3.95 6.40 -32.44
C ASP A 455 3.17 6.70 -33.74
N ALA A 456 2.45 5.71 -34.27
CA ALA A 456 1.57 5.89 -35.42
C ALA A 456 0.39 6.86 -35.19
N LEU A 457 -0.03 7.07 -33.94
CA LEU A 457 -1.14 7.97 -33.58
C LEU A 457 -0.71 9.44 -33.40
N ALA A 458 0.59 9.73 -33.50
CA ALA A 458 1.12 11.07 -33.30
C ALA A 458 0.42 12.10 -34.23
N GLY A 459 -0.08 13.19 -33.65
CA GLY A 459 -0.78 14.26 -34.36
C GLY A 459 -2.20 13.91 -34.85
N GLN A 460 -2.71 12.70 -34.56
CA GLN A 460 -4.06 12.28 -34.98
C GLN A 460 -5.10 12.53 -33.88
N PRO A 461 -6.39 12.76 -34.25
CA PRO A 461 -7.48 12.71 -33.28
C PRO A 461 -7.60 11.30 -32.69
N LEU A 462 -7.53 11.17 -31.37
CA LEU A 462 -7.50 9.89 -30.66
C LEU A 462 -8.87 9.21 -30.52
N ALA A 463 -9.96 9.97 -30.55
CA ALA A 463 -11.30 9.41 -30.37
C ALA A 463 -11.60 8.35 -31.44
N ARG A 464 -12.07 7.17 -31.00
CA ARG A 464 -12.40 6.00 -31.83
C ARG A 464 -11.19 5.34 -32.52
N GLN A 465 -9.96 5.75 -32.22
CA GLN A 465 -8.78 5.05 -32.68
C GLN A 465 -8.57 3.78 -31.87
N LYS A 466 -8.12 2.71 -32.52
CA LYS A 466 -7.66 1.51 -31.82
C LYS A 466 -6.36 1.84 -31.09
N ILE A 467 -6.32 1.57 -29.78
CA ILE A 467 -5.12 1.77 -28.97
C ILE A 467 -4.44 0.41 -28.79
N LYS A 468 -3.32 0.20 -29.49
CA LYS A 468 -2.52 -1.02 -29.41
C LYS A 468 -1.19 -0.74 -28.72
N SER A 469 -1.10 -1.11 -27.44
CA SER A 469 0.12 -0.99 -26.63
C SER A 469 -0.07 -1.70 -25.28
N TYR A 470 0.75 -1.37 -24.30
CA TYR A 470 0.70 -1.84 -22.92
C TYR A 470 0.56 -0.65 -21.97
N CYS A 471 0.52 -0.90 -20.65
CA CYS A 471 0.20 0.12 -19.65
C CYS A 471 1.05 1.40 -19.78
N ALA A 472 2.37 1.31 -19.89
CA ALA A 472 3.24 2.49 -20.04
C ALA A 472 3.11 3.18 -21.41
N GLY A 473 2.64 2.47 -22.44
CA GLY A 473 2.29 3.06 -23.73
C GLY A 473 1.16 4.10 -23.63
N LEU A 474 0.26 3.97 -22.65
CA LEU A 474 -0.74 5.00 -22.38
C LEU A 474 -0.10 6.32 -21.89
N LEU A 475 0.96 6.23 -21.07
CA LEU A 475 1.70 7.42 -20.65
C LEU A 475 2.35 8.09 -21.87
N LEU A 476 3.00 7.31 -22.74
CA LEU A 476 3.58 7.81 -23.98
C LEU A 476 2.53 8.49 -24.88
N LEU A 477 1.34 7.90 -25.02
CA LEU A 477 0.24 8.48 -25.80
C LEU A 477 -0.14 9.86 -25.28
N THR A 478 -0.27 10.01 -23.96
CA THR A 478 -0.61 11.32 -23.36
C THR A 478 0.54 12.31 -23.42
N ALA A 479 1.78 11.85 -23.29
CA ALA A 479 2.98 12.67 -23.48
C ALA A 479 3.06 13.21 -24.91
N GLN A 480 2.81 12.38 -25.93
CA GLN A 480 2.77 12.82 -27.33
C GLN A 480 1.72 13.90 -27.58
N ALA A 481 0.54 13.79 -26.95
CA ALA A 481 -0.52 14.80 -27.05
C ALA A 481 -0.12 16.16 -26.44
N SER A 482 0.90 16.21 -25.58
CA SER A 482 1.42 17.47 -25.04
C SER A 482 2.19 18.30 -26.07
N GLY A 483 2.72 17.66 -27.12
CA GLY A 483 3.63 18.25 -28.11
C GLY A 483 5.08 18.42 -27.63
N ILE A 484 5.42 17.85 -26.48
CA ILE A 484 6.77 17.89 -25.89
C ILE A 484 7.52 16.59 -26.24
N GLU A 485 8.83 16.70 -26.38
CA GLU A 485 9.72 15.57 -26.68
C GLU A 485 9.61 14.45 -25.64
N ARG A 486 9.68 13.20 -26.12
CA ARG A 486 9.56 11.99 -25.28
C ARG A 486 10.57 11.97 -24.14
N THR A 487 11.79 12.44 -24.38
CA THR A 487 12.90 12.45 -23.41
C THR A 487 12.63 13.33 -22.19
N GLU A 488 11.70 14.28 -22.27
CA GLU A 488 11.29 15.10 -21.14
C GLU A 488 10.43 14.34 -20.12
N PHE A 489 9.78 13.26 -20.56
CA PHE A 489 8.93 12.39 -19.73
C PHE A 489 9.58 11.03 -19.43
N PHE A 490 10.44 10.55 -20.32
CA PHE A 490 11.19 9.30 -20.18
C PHE A 490 12.67 9.60 -20.44
N PRO A 491 13.36 10.20 -19.46
CA PRO A 491 14.71 10.71 -19.68
C PRO A 491 15.75 9.61 -19.77
N LEU A 492 15.51 8.43 -19.19
CA LEU A 492 16.43 7.30 -19.26
C LEU A 492 16.11 6.42 -20.46
N TYR A 493 17.14 6.03 -21.20
CA TYR A 493 17.03 5.04 -22.26
C TYR A 493 17.01 3.64 -21.66
N GLU A 494 15.88 2.95 -21.76
CA GLU A 494 15.74 1.59 -21.23
C GLU A 494 15.86 0.55 -22.33
N THR A 495 16.67 -0.47 -22.07
CA THR A 495 16.73 -1.70 -22.86
C THR A 495 16.04 -2.84 -22.12
N PRO A 496 15.69 -3.93 -22.81
CA PRO A 496 15.31 -5.17 -22.13
C PRO A 496 16.41 -5.63 -21.16
N ALA A 497 16.03 -6.37 -20.13
CA ALA A 497 16.99 -6.97 -19.21
C ALA A 497 17.94 -7.91 -19.97
N GLY A 498 19.21 -7.91 -19.56
CA GLY A 498 20.27 -8.70 -20.20
C GLY A 498 20.19 -10.21 -19.92
N GLY A 499 21.30 -10.90 -20.19
CA GLY A 499 21.41 -12.36 -19.99
C GLY A 499 20.55 -13.14 -21.00
N ASN A 500 19.88 -14.19 -20.52
CA ASN A 500 19.02 -15.05 -21.34
C ASN A 500 17.59 -14.51 -21.50
N THR A 501 17.28 -13.33 -20.95
CA THR A 501 15.90 -12.81 -20.88
C THR A 501 15.24 -12.75 -22.24
N ILE A 502 15.87 -12.11 -23.23
CA ILE A 502 15.31 -11.96 -24.58
C ILE A 502 15.05 -13.32 -25.24
N GLU A 503 16.00 -14.25 -25.14
CA GLU A 503 15.86 -15.60 -25.71
C GLU A 503 14.72 -16.37 -25.03
N ASN A 504 14.60 -16.27 -23.71
CA ASN A 504 13.56 -16.93 -22.94
C ASN A 504 12.17 -16.33 -23.21
N LEU A 505 12.06 -15.01 -23.37
CA LEU A 505 10.84 -14.35 -23.79
C LEU A 505 10.41 -14.80 -25.19
N HIS A 506 11.36 -14.96 -26.11
CA HIS A 506 11.08 -15.49 -27.44
C HIS A 506 10.52 -16.92 -27.40
N LYS A 507 11.00 -17.78 -26.49
CA LYS A 507 10.46 -19.15 -26.29
C LYS A 507 8.98 -19.16 -25.90
N ILE A 508 8.51 -18.14 -25.20
CA ILE A 508 7.10 -17.97 -24.83
C ILE A 508 6.31 -17.10 -25.82
N GLY A 509 6.89 -16.82 -26.99
CA GLY A 509 6.24 -16.08 -28.07
C GLY A 509 6.25 -14.56 -27.89
N LEU A 510 7.05 -14.03 -26.96
CA LEU A 510 7.19 -12.59 -26.74
C LEU A 510 8.45 -12.06 -27.42
N VAL A 511 8.32 -10.99 -28.18
CA VAL A 511 9.41 -10.33 -28.91
C VAL A 511 9.53 -8.90 -28.38
N VAL A 512 10.47 -8.67 -27.47
CA VAL A 512 10.73 -7.32 -26.97
C VAL A 512 11.66 -6.60 -27.94
N GLY A 513 11.31 -5.36 -28.30
CA GLY A 513 12.16 -4.51 -29.14
C GLY A 513 13.43 -4.05 -28.43
N ASP A 514 14.27 -3.30 -29.14
CA ASP A 514 15.53 -2.77 -28.61
C ASP A 514 15.33 -1.70 -27.51
N THR A 515 14.11 -1.17 -27.40
CA THR A 515 13.71 -0.18 -26.39
C THR A 515 12.46 -0.64 -25.65
N ILE A 516 12.39 -0.28 -24.37
CA ILE A 516 11.21 -0.45 -23.53
C ILE A 516 10.86 0.87 -22.86
N VAL A 517 9.61 1.05 -22.45
CA VAL A 517 9.19 2.12 -21.54
C VAL A 517 8.58 1.46 -20.33
N SER A 518 9.25 1.53 -19.19
CA SER A 518 8.65 1.06 -17.95
C SER A 518 7.80 2.16 -17.29
N PRO A 519 6.80 1.77 -16.48
CA PRO A 519 6.17 2.69 -15.53
C PRO A 519 7.18 3.45 -14.66
N THR A 520 8.31 2.80 -14.33
CA THR A 520 9.34 3.35 -13.46
C THR A 520 10.12 4.48 -14.11
N ALA A 521 10.36 4.45 -15.43
CA ALA A 521 11.09 5.52 -16.10
C ALA A 521 10.43 6.90 -15.99
N ALA A 522 9.09 6.96 -15.93
CA ALA A 522 8.35 8.20 -15.72
C ALA A 522 8.69 8.91 -14.40
N LEU A 523 9.21 8.17 -13.41
CA LEU A 523 9.63 8.73 -12.12
C LEU A 523 10.76 9.75 -12.29
N PHE A 524 11.65 9.54 -13.25
CA PHE A 524 12.86 10.34 -13.43
C PHE A 524 12.63 11.66 -14.16
N ALA A 525 11.45 11.88 -14.73
CA ALA A 525 11.11 13.09 -15.48
C ALA A 525 11.24 14.36 -14.62
N SER A 526 12.13 15.27 -14.98
CA SER A 526 12.34 16.55 -14.28
C SER A 526 11.11 17.47 -14.37
N ARG A 527 10.36 17.38 -15.47
CA ARG A 527 9.09 18.07 -15.71
C ARG A 527 7.96 17.61 -14.81
N LEU A 528 7.99 16.38 -14.31
CA LEU A 528 6.91 15.84 -13.49
C LEU A 528 7.22 16.03 -12.00
N GLN A 529 6.31 16.67 -11.28
CA GLN A 529 6.32 16.81 -9.83
C GLN A 529 5.61 15.62 -9.18
N LEU A 530 6.20 15.04 -8.15
CA LEU A 530 5.51 14.13 -7.25
C LEU A 530 4.51 14.93 -6.41
N VAL A 531 3.22 14.87 -6.76
CA VAL A 531 2.16 15.65 -6.07
C VAL A 531 1.63 14.95 -4.83
N GLY A 532 1.80 13.64 -4.74
CA GLY A 532 1.39 12.86 -3.59
C GLY A 532 1.70 11.39 -3.78
N ARG A 533 1.80 10.67 -2.66
CA ARG A 533 2.00 9.22 -2.64
C ARG A 533 1.24 8.60 -1.48
N ARG A 534 0.85 7.33 -1.62
CA ARG A 534 0.36 6.55 -0.49
C ARG A 534 1.53 6.30 0.46
N ARG A 535 1.30 6.52 1.77
CA ARG A 535 2.25 6.06 2.80
C ARG A 535 2.44 4.55 2.64
N PRO A 536 3.67 4.02 2.60
CA PRO A 536 3.92 2.61 2.36
C PRO A 536 3.13 1.74 3.33
N MET A 537 2.50 0.71 2.79
CA MET A 537 1.80 -0.31 3.55
C MET A 537 2.42 -1.65 3.24
N TYR A 538 2.43 -2.52 4.24
CA TYR A 538 3.04 -3.83 4.13
C TYR A 538 1.99 -4.91 4.35
N GLU A 539 1.99 -5.87 3.43
CA GLU A 539 1.17 -7.06 3.49
C GLU A 539 2.08 -8.27 3.20
N PRO A 540 2.27 -9.20 4.15
CA PRO A 540 3.21 -10.32 3.98
C PRO A 540 2.91 -11.23 2.78
N THR A 541 1.64 -11.34 2.39
CA THR A 541 1.22 -12.09 1.20
C THR A 541 1.80 -11.48 -0.09
N ARG A 542 1.83 -10.14 -0.19
CA ARG A 542 2.43 -9.45 -1.33
C ARG A 542 3.94 -9.61 -1.39
N GLU A 543 4.62 -9.64 -0.24
CA GLU A 543 6.06 -9.93 -0.17
C GLU A 543 6.37 -11.33 -0.71
N ILE A 544 5.57 -12.34 -0.34
CA ILE A 544 5.71 -13.71 -0.87
C ILE A 544 5.50 -13.72 -2.39
N GLN A 545 4.51 -12.99 -2.90
CA GLN A 545 4.22 -12.90 -4.34
C GLN A 545 5.36 -12.22 -5.09
N GLU A 546 5.80 -11.06 -4.61
CA GLU A 546 6.89 -10.28 -5.21
C GLU A 546 8.17 -11.10 -5.25
N ALA A 547 8.54 -11.75 -4.16
CA ALA A 547 9.72 -12.62 -4.12
C ALA A 547 9.63 -13.82 -5.09
N ALA A 548 8.44 -14.37 -5.32
CA ALA A 548 8.23 -15.43 -6.31
C ALA A 548 8.40 -14.89 -7.75
N TYR A 549 7.81 -13.73 -8.05
CA TYR A 549 7.95 -13.08 -9.36
C TYR A 549 9.40 -12.64 -9.64
N ASP A 550 10.08 -12.06 -8.64
CA ASP A 550 11.48 -11.65 -8.73
C ASP A 550 12.41 -12.85 -8.95
N HIS A 551 12.16 -13.98 -8.25
CA HIS A 551 12.91 -15.21 -8.46
C HIS A 551 12.73 -15.76 -9.88
N PHE A 552 11.49 -15.74 -10.39
CA PHE A 552 11.21 -16.16 -11.76
C PHE A 552 11.96 -15.29 -12.77
N ALA A 553 11.90 -13.97 -12.62
CA ALA A 553 12.52 -13.06 -13.58
C ALA A 553 14.07 -13.03 -13.45
N ALA A 554 14.63 -13.21 -12.26
CA ALA A 554 16.06 -13.49 -12.09
C ALA A 554 16.48 -14.80 -12.79
N GLY A 555 15.63 -15.85 -12.71
CA GLY A 555 15.80 -17.09 -13.44
C GLY A 555 15.77 -16.92 -14.96
N LEU A 556 14.88 -16.06 -15.49
CA LEU A 556 14.85 -15.73 -16.92
C LEU A 556 16.16 -15.09 -17.41
N ALA A 557 16.82 -14.30 -16.57
CA ALA A 557 18.09 -13.66 -16.92
C ALA A 557 19.26 -14.64 -16.84
N SER A 558 19.29 -15.53 -15.84
CA SER A 558 20.47 -16.36 -15.53
C SER A 558 20.42 -17.79 -16.06
N ARG A 559 19.24 -18.33 -16.38
CA ARG A 559 19.03 -19.74 -16.74
C ARG A 559 18.23 -19.89 -18.03
N GLU A 560 18.18 -21.10 -18.56
CA GLU A 560 17.34 -21.43 -19.71
C GLU A 560 15.91 -21.71 -19.26
N LEU A 561 14.92 -21.01 -19.85
CA LEU A 561 13.51 -21.27 -19.57
C LEU A 561 13.06 -22.57 -20.25
N ARG A 562 12.50 -23.48 -19.45
CA ARG A 562 11.87 -24.73 -19.89
C ARG A 562 10.42 -24.73 -19.44
N VAL A 563 9.49 -24.59 -20.38
CA VAL A 563 8.05 -24.59 -20.05
C VAL A 563 7.50 -26.00 -20.19
N ALA A 564 6.99 -26.56 -19.09
CA ALA A 564 6.25 -27.81 -19.07
C ALA A 564 4.74 -27.55 -18.94
N PRO A 565 4.01 -27.24 -20.03
CA PRO A 565 2.59 -26.93 -19.96
C PRO A 565 1.77 -28.13 -19.48
N THR A 566 0.73 -27.85 -18.71
CA THR A 566 -0.28 -28.86 -18.34
C THR A 566 -1.04 -29.35 -19.58
N VAL A 567 -1.73 -30.49 -19.47
CA VAL A 567 -2.57 -31.03 -20.57
C VAL A 567 -3.57 -29.97 -21.10
N TYR A 568 -4.18 -29.21 -20.19
CA TYR A 568 -5.10 -28.13 -20.55
C TYR A 568 -4.40 -26.99 -21.32
N GLN A 569 -3.24 -26.55 -20.85
CA GLN A 569 -2.46 -25.49 -21.50
C GLN A 569 -1.94 -25.94 -22.88
N SER A 570 -1.49 -27.19 -23.00
CA SER A 570 -1.11 -27.80 -24.29
C SER A 570 -2.29 -27.87 -25.25
N LEU A 571 -3.48 -28.24 -24.76
CA LEU A 571 -4.69 -28.23 -25.58
C LEU A 571 -5.05 -26.81 -26.03
N ARG A 572 -5.00 -25.81 -25.14
CA ARG A 572 -5.23 -24.40 -25.47
C ARG A 572 -4.25 -23.92 -26.55
N LEU A 573 -2.96 -24.19 -26.39
CA LEU A 573 -1.94 -23.86 -27.38
C LEU A 573 -2.26 -24.52 -28.72
N ARG A 574 -2.62 -25.80 -28.73
CA ARG A 574 -2.94 -26.51 -29.96
C ARG A 574 -4.19 -25.97 -30.65
N VAL A 575 -5.20 -25.55 -29.87
CA VAL A 575 -6.39 -24.87 -30.39
C VAL A 575 -6.04 -23.51 -30.99
N ALA A 576 -5.14 -22.74 -30.36
CA ALA A 576 -4.65 -21.47 -30.91
C ALA A 576 -3.86 -21.68 -32.21
N GLU A 577 -3.00 -22.70 -32.29
CA GLU A 577 -2.30 -23.09 -33.52
C GLU A 577 -3.29 -23.50 -34.63
N PHE A 578 -4.35 -24.24 -34.31
CA PHE A 578 -5.39 -24.58 -35.29
C PHE A 578 -6.24 -23.38 -35.72
N ALA A 579 -6.32 -22.34 -34.89
CA ALA A 579 -7.01 -21.11 -35.23
C ALA A 579 -6.20 -20.25 -36.22
N GLU A 580 -4.88 -20.48 -36.32
CA GLU A 580 -4.02 -19.82 -37.29
C GLU A 580 -4.46 -20.18 -38.72
N GLY A 581 -4.84 -19.17 -39.50
CA GLY A 581 -5.40 -19.35 -40.85
C GLY A 581 -6.90 -19.74 -40.89
N ASN A 582 -7.61 -19.72 -39.75
CA ASN A 582 -9.06 -19.93 -39.70
C ASN A 582 -9.77 -18.79 -38.95
N ASP A 583 -10.31 -17.82 -39.69
CA ASP A 583 -10.95 -16.61 -39.16
C ASP A 583 -12.09 -16.89 -38.16
N LEU A 584 -12.92 -17.91 -38.43
CA LEU A 584 -14.05 -18.25 -37.56
C LEU A 584 -13.56 -18.81 -36.23
N LEU A 585 -12.58 -19.72 -36.27
CA LEU A 585 -12.01 -20.31 -35.08
C LEU A 585 -11.21 -19.27 -34.28
N SER A 586 -10.42 -18.42 -34.95
CA SER A 586 -9.67 -17.33 -34.31
C SER A 586 -10.59 -16.38 -33.54
N ARG A 587 -11.68 -15.89 -34.16
CA ARG A 587 -12.64 -15.02 -33.46
C ARG A 587 -13.33 -15.72 -32.30
N ALA A 588 -13.66 -17.01 -32.44
CA ALA A 588 -14.28 -17.78 -31.36
C ALA A 588 -13.32 -17.96 -30.17
N VAL A 589 -12.04 -18.27 -30.44
CA VAL A 589 -11.00 -18.43 -29.42
C VAL A 589 -10.69 -17.08 -28.75
N ALA A 590 -10.53 -16.01 -29.53
CA ALA A 590 -10.32 -14.66 -29.01
C ALA A 590 -11.49 -14.21 -28.12
N GLY A 591 -12.74 -14.43 -28.58
CA GLY A 591 -13.94 -14.15 -27.81
C GLY A 591 -14.04 -14.96 -26.52
N ALA A 592 -13.68 -16.24 -26.54
CA ALA A 592 -13.66 -17.09 -25.34
C ALA A 592 -12.56 -16.67 -24.35
N ALA A 593 -11.43 -16.17 -24.84
CA ALA A 593 -10.34 -15.66 -24.02
C ALA A 593 -10.55 -14.21 -23.55
N GLY A 594 -11.54 -13.49 -24.10
CA GLY A 594 -11.80 -12.09 -23.77
C GLY A 594 -10.71 -11.13 -24.27
N VAL A 595 -10.07 -11.45 -25.40
CA VAL A 595 -9.01 -10.65 -26.04
C VAL A 595 -9.44 -10.16 -27.42
N ASN A 596 -8.70 -9.18 -27.96
CA ASN A 596 -8.96 -8.66 -29.30
C ASN A 596 -8.76 -9.77 -30.37
N PRO A 597 -9.64 -9.90 -31.40
CA PRO A 597 -9.48 -10.89 -32.46
C PRO A 597 -8.18 -10.80 -33.28
N GLU A 598 -7.51 -9.66 -33.27
CA GLU A 598 -6.22 -9.45 -33.96
C GLU A 598 -5.01 -9.81 -33.08
N THR A 599 -5.23 -10.21 -31.82
CA THR A 599 -4.18 -10.68 -30.92
C THR A 599 -3.54 -11.94 -31.51
N ASP A 600 -2.21 -12.05 -31.43
CA ASP A 600 -1.52 -13.31 -31.72
C ASP A 600 -1.92 -14.36 -30.67
N LEU A 601 -2.89 -15.22 -31.03
CA LEU A 601 -3.45 -16.22 -30.13
C LEU A 601 -2.42 -17.28 -29.72
N VAL A 602 -1.41 -17.55 -30.55
CA VAL A 602 -0.37 -18.53 -30.25
C VAL A 602 0.60 -17.97 -29.22
N ALA A 603 1.09 -16.74 -29.44
CA ALA A 603 1.91 -16.03 -28.46
C ALA A 603 1.15 -15.84 -27.13
N ALA A 604 -0.11 -15.41 -27.19
CA ALA A 604 -0.96 -15.28 -26.01
C ALA A 604 -1.15 -16.61 -25.27
N ALA A 605 -1.37 -17.72 -25.97
CA ALA A 605 -1.53 -19.03 -25.34
C ALA A 605 -0.23 -19.52 -24.65
N LYS A 606 0.94 -19.24 -25.24
CA LYS A 606 2.25 -19.56 -24.66
C LYS A 606 2.54 -18.70 -23.43
N ALA A 607 2.39 -17.38 -23.53
CA ALA A 607 2.56 -16.47 -22.41
C ALA A 607 1.60 -16.80 -21.26
N ALA A 608 0.32 -17.05 -21.56
CA ALA A 608 -0.67 -17.44 -20.57
C ALA A 608 -0.31 -18.75 -19.86
N ALA A 609 0.32 -19.72 -20.54
CA ALA A 609 0.73 -20.98 -19.90
C ALA A 609 1.76 -20.76 -18.79
N VAL A 610 2.68 -19.81 -18.98
CA VAL A 610 3.70 -19.42 -17.99
C VAL A 610 3.09 -18.58 -16.88
N VAL A 611 2.39 -17.50 -17.24
CA VAL A 611 1.79 -16.57 -16.25
C VAL A 611 0.82 -17.28 -15.33
N GLU A 612 -0.07 -18.15 -15.84
CA GLU A 612 -1.01 -18.90 -15.00
C GLU A 612 -0.35 -19.85 -14.00
N LEU A 613 0.79 -20.43 -14.38
CA LEU A 613 1.52 -21.34 -13.49
C LEU A 613 2.28 -20.53 -12.43
N LEU A 614 2.88 -19.41 -12.83
CA LEU A 614 3.58 -18.48 -11.96
C LEU A 614 2.63 -17.86 -10.93
N ASP A 615 1.50 -17.30 -11.38
CA ASP A 615 0.44 -16.75 -10.53
C ASP A 615 -0.09 -17.82 -9.57
N ARG A 616 -0.29 -19.06 -10.04
CA ARG A 616 -0.75 -20.15 -9.18
C ARG A 616 0.24 -20.42 -8.05
N ILE A 617 1.54 -20.49 -8.34
CA ILE A 617 2.58 -20.72 -7.33
C ILE A 617 2.60 -19.55 -6.32
N ALA A 618 2.62 -18.32 -6.81
CA ALA A 618 2.66 -17.11 -5.98
C ALA A 618 1.42 -16.94 -5.08
N TYR A 619 0.22 -17.09 -5.65
CA TYR A 619 -1.04 -16.96 -4.90
C TYR A 619 -1.28 -18.14 -3.97
N GLN A 620 -0.98 -19.38 -4.39
CA GLN A 620 -1.09 -20.54 -3.50
C GLN A 620 -0.18 -20.40 -2.28
N ALA A 621 1.07 -19.97 -2.44
CA ALA A 621 1.98 -19.76 -1.32
C ALA A 621 1.47 -18.67 -0.36
N SER A 622 0.88 -17.60 -0.91
CA SER A 622 0.26 -16.52 -0.12
C SER A 622 -0.94 -17.00 0.69
N ASP A 623 -1.83 -17.78 0.08
CA ASP A 623 -3.01 -18.33 0.74
C ASP A 623 -2.62 -19.34 1.82
N GLU A 624 -1.64 -20.23 1.52
CA GLU A 624 -1.10 -21.18 2.49
C GLU A 624 -0.41 -20.47 3.67
N PHE A 625 0.27 -19.34 3.44
CA PHE A 625 0.82 -18.49 4.50
C PHE A 625 -0.27 -17.98 5.45
N LEU A 626 -1.38 -17.44 4.92
CA LEU A 626 -2.49 -16.97 5.74
C LEU A 626 -3.08 -18.11 6.58
N GLY A 627 -3.28 -19.26 5.95
CA GLY A 627 -3.71 -20.48 6.64
C GLY A 627 -2.76 -20.90 7.74
N ALA A 628 -1.44 -20.94 7.47
CA ALA A 628 -0.42 -21.33 8.44
C ALA A 628 -0.33 -20.38 9.62
N ARG A 629 -0.33 -19.07 9.36
CA ARG A 629 -0.30 -18.04 10.40
C ARG A 629 -1.49 -18.17 11.34
N TYR A 630 -2.69 -18.41 10.80
CA TYR A 630 -3.88 -18.68 11.61
C TYR A 630 -3.76 -20.01 12.39
N ALA A 631 -3.31 -21.07 11.74
CA ALA A 631 -3.19 -22.40 12.32
C ALA A 631 -2.18 -22.46 13.50
N VAL A 632 -1.09 -21.68 13.42
CA VAL A 632 -0.08 -21.57 14.49
C VAL A 632 -0.61 -20.74 15.66
N ARG A 633 -1.31 -19.62 15.41
CA ARG A 633 -1.79 -18.71 16.46
C ARG A 633 -3.03 -19.19 17.20
N SER A 634 -3.88 -19.98 16.55
CA SER A 634 -5.16 -20.45 17.11
C SER A 634 -4.96 -21.42 18.28
N ARG A 635 -5.67 -21.16 19.40
CA ARG A 635 -5.64 -21.98 20.63
C ARG A 635 -6.51 -23.25 20.52
N THR A 636 -7.63 -23.19 19.80
CA THR A 636 -8.56 -24.34 19.63
C THR A 636 -8.48 -24.93 18.22
N THR A 637 -8.97 -26.16 18.06
CA THR A 637 -9.28 -26.76 16.74
C THR A 637 -10.66 -26.33 16.24
N ASP A 638 -11.25 -25.26 16.79
CA ASP A 638 -12.65 -24.94 16.51
C ASP A 638 -12.89 -24.68 15.02
N ASN A 639 -13.90 -25.38 14.50
CA ASN A 639 -14.36 -25.37 13.12
C ASN A 639 -15.12 -24.09 12.73
N SER A 640 -15.20 -23.08 13.62
CA SER A 640 -15.91 -21.84 13.35
C SER A 640 -15.04 -20.81 12.63
N ALA A 641 -15.11 -20.92 11.30
CA ALA A 641 -15.17 -19.85 10.31
C ALA A 641 -13.91 -19.03 9.96
N THR A 642 -13.36 -19.33 8.78
CA THR A 642 -13.57 -18.52 7.57
C THR A 642 -13.29 -19.35 6.32
N ALA A 643 -14.01 -19.06 5.24
CA ALA A 643 -14.02 -19.76 3.95
C ALA A 643 -12.71 -19.65 3.13
N LEU A 644 -11.56 -19.48 3.80
CA LEU A 644 -10.25 -19.22 3.20
C LEU A 644 -9.26 -20.39 3.31
N ALA A 645 -9.56 -21.43 4.11
CA ALA A 645 -8.76 -22.64 4.10
C ALA A 645 -9.20 -23.56 2.93
N SER A 646 -8.70 -23.25 1.74
CA SER A 646 -8.70 -24.15 0.59
C SER A 646 -7.89 -25.42 0.91
N GLU A 647 -8.46 -26.60 0.60
CA GLU A 647 -7.96 -27.99 0.61
C GLU A 647 -7.16 -28.56 1.81
N MET A 648 -6.41 -27.78 2.57
CA MET A 648 -5.64 -28.24 3.73
C MET A 648 -6.39 -28.06 5.04
N THR A 649 -6.50 -29.13 5.82
CA THR A 649 -7.05 -29.04 7.18
C THR A 649 -6.06 -28.30 8.10
N VAL A 650 -6.55 -27.50 9.05
CA VAL A 650 -5.73 -26.81 10.08
C VAL A 650 -4.74 -27.77 10.77
N GLY A 651 -5.09 -29.05 10.89
CA GLY A 651 -4.21 -30.10 11.41
C GLY A 651 -2.95 -30.32 10.57
N GLN A 652 -3.06 -30.32 9.24
CA GLN A 652 -1.90 -30.48 8.34
C GLN A 652 -0.95 -29.28 8.42
N LEU A 653 -1.49 -28.06 8.46
CA LEU A 653 -0.68 -26.85 8.62
C LEU A 653 0.03 -26.82 9.97
N ARG A 654 -0.63 -27.27 11.05
CA ARG A 654 -0.01 -27.42 12.37
C ARG A 654 1.07 -28.50 12.39
N ALA A 655 0.90 -29.59 11.64
CA ALA A 655 1.91 -30.63 11.53
C ALA A 655 3.13 -30.14 10.74
N ARG A 656 2.90 -29.43 9.63
CA ARG A 656 3.94 -28.80 8.79
C ARG A 656 4.77 -27.79 9.61
N HIS A 657 4.10 -26.96 10.41
CA HIS A 657 4.70 -25.89 11.21
C HIS A 657 4.74 -26.23 12.71
N ALA A 658 4.99 -27.50 13.06
CA ALA A 658 4.94 -27.98 14.44
C ALA A 658 5.94 -27.27 15.35
N GLU A 659 7.14 -26.95 14.84
CA GLU A 659 8.18 -26.25 15.59
C GLU A 659 7.79 -24.81 15.91
N LEU A 660 7.32 -24.05 14.91
CA LEU A 660 6.83 -22.69 15.08
C LEU A 660 5.70 -22.63 16.11
N ARG A 661 4.78 -23.60 16.03
CA ARG A 661 3.69 -23.73 17.00
C ARG A 661 4.18 -24.04 18.41
N ARG A 662 5.18 -24.92 18.55
CA ARG A 662 5.78 -25.25 19.85
C ARG A 662 6.40 -24.00 20.48
N ARG A 663 7.22 -23.26 19.72
CA ARG A 663 7.87 -22.03 20.19
C ARG A 663 6.87 -20.91 20.50
N TRP A 664 5.84 -20.75 19.66
CA TRP A 664 4.71 -19.83 19.89
C TRP A 664 3.96 -20.14 21.18
N THR A 665 3.58 -21.41 21.38
CA THR A 665 2.85 -21.84 22.58
C THR A 665 3.71 -21.70 23.84
N ALA A 666 5.03 -21.85 23.71
CA ALA A 666 5.99 -21.63 24.80
C ALA A 666 6.28 -20.15 25.08
N GLY A 667 5.74 -19.20 24.30
CA GLY A 667 6.03 -17.77 24.44
C GLY A 667 7.45 -17.36 24.04
N THR A 668 8.19 -18.25 23.34
CA THR A 668 9.57 -18.02 22.89
C THR A 668 9.67 -17.47 21.47
N LEU A 669 8.51 -17.32 20.80
CA LEU A 669 8.41 -16.79 19.44
C LEU A 669 7.55 -15.54 19.48
N THR A 670 8.11 -14.42 19.06
CA THR A 670 7.37 -13.15 18.99
C THR A 670 6.47 -13.12 17.75
N PRO A 671 5.41 -12.30 17.72
CA PRO A 671 4.57 -12.16 16.53
C PRO A 671 5.34 -11.80 15.26
N ARG A 672 6.39 -10.98 15.38
CA ARG A 672 7.30 -10.65 14.27
C ARG A 672 8.09 -11.86 13.80
N GLN A 673 8.73 -12.59 14.72
CA GLN A 673 9.52 -13.77 14.36
C GLN A 673 8.66 -14.84 13.67
N LEU A 674 7.45 -15.08 14.18
CA LEU A 674 6.51 -15.99 13.53
C LEU A 674 6.17 -15.55 12.10
N ARG A 675 5.96 -14.25 11.87
CA ARG A 675 5.69 -13.70 10.54
C ARG A 675 6.86 -13.96 9.60
N ILE A 676 8.07 -13.57 9.99
CA ILE A 676 9.29 -13.71 9.17
C ILE A 676 9.55 -15.16 8.83
N GLU A 677 9.59 -16.05 9.84
CA GLU A 677 9.89 -17.47 9.60
C GLU A 677 8.82 -18.15 8.69
N LEU A 678 7.55 -17.71 8.75
CA LEU A 678 6.53 -18.17 7.82
C LEU A 678 6.69 -17.58 6.41
N VAL A 679 6.96 -16.28 6.28
CA VAL A 679 7.20 -15.63 4.99
C VAL A 679 8.38 -16.30 4.29
N ASP A 680 9.52 -16.45 4.97
CA ASP A 680 10.73 -17.09 4.43
C ASP A 680 10.44 -18.51 3.94
N TYR A 681 9.69 -19.28 4.74
CA TYR A 681 9.29 -20.64 4.37
C TYR A 681 8.50 -20.67 3.05
N TYR A 682 7.52 -19.78 2.90
CA TYR A 682 6.66 -19.76 1.72
C TYR A 682 7.33 -19.13 0.50
N ILE A 683 8.27 -18.20 0.69
CA ILE A 683 9.18 -17.73 -0.37
C ILE A 683 10.03 -18.90 -0.86
N GLU A 684 10.70 -19.62 0.03
CA GLU A 684 11.59 -20.73 -0.34
C GLU A 684 10.82 -21.92 -0.94
N GLN A 685 9.58 -22.15 -0.51
CA GLN A 685 8.67 -23.09 -1.16
C GLN A 685 8.36 -22.66 -2.60
N SER A 686 8.01 -21.39 -2.83
CA SER A 686 7.74 -20.86 -4.17
C SER A 686 8.96 -20.95 -5.08
N ARG A 687 10.16 -20.59 -4.60
CA ARG A 687 11.42 -20.68 -5.36
C ARG A 687 11.68 -22.09 -5.86
N ARG A 688 11.59 -23.08 -4.97
CA ARG A 688 11.76 -24.50 -5.34
C ARG A 688 10.73 -24.95 -6.37
N GLN A 689 9.45 -24.59 -6.20
CA GLN A 689 8.41 -24.93 -7.16
C GLN A 689 8.66 -24.26 -8.53
N LEU A 690 9.15 -23.03 -8.56
CA LEU A 690 9.50 -22.34 -9.79
C LEU A 690 10.69 -23.01 -10.49
N ASP A 691 11.73 -23.36 -9.74
CA ASP A 691 12.91 -24.05 -10.27
C ASP A 691 12.53 -25.40 -10.87
N GLU A 692 11.75 -26.21 -10.14
CA GLU A 692 11.24 -27.50 -10.63
C GLU A 692 10.38 -27.37 -11.90
N ARG A 693 9.67 -26.26 -12.07
CA ARG A 693 8.71 -26.07 -13.16
C ARG A 693 9.28 -25.36 -14.39
N PHE A 694 10.26 -24.50 -14.20
CA PHE A 694 10.75 -23.59 -15.23
C PHE A 694 12.25 -23.69 -15.52
N PHE A 695 13.06 -24.15 -14.56
CA PHE A 695 14.52 -24.01 -14.61
C PHE A 695 15.25 -25.27 -14.13
N SER A 696 14.67 -26.45 -14.33
CA SER A 696 15.25 -27.72 -13.90
C SER A 696 16.51 -28.07 -14.72
N ASP A 697 17.60 -28.36 -14.02
CA ASP A 697 18.80 -28.99 -14.57
C ASP A 697 18.52 -30.49 -14.75
N ASP A 698 18.24 -30.95 -15.97
CA ASP A 698 18.20 -32.40 -16.24
C ASP A 698 19.59 -33.05 -16.16
#